data_AF-A0A7V9HP41-F1
#
_entry.id   AF-A0A7V9HP41-F1
#
_cell.length_a   1.000
_cell.length_b   1.000
_cell.length_c   1.000
_cell.angle_alpha   90.00
_cell.angle_beta   90.00
_cell.angle_gamma   90.00
#
_symmetry.space_group_name_H-M   'P 1'
#
loop_
_entity.id
_entity.type
_entity.pdbx_description
1 polymer ?
#
loop_
_entity_poly.entity_id
_entity_poly.type
_entity_poly.pdbx_seq_one_letter_code
_entity_poly.pdbx_strand_id
1 'polypeptide(L)'
;MTDLGKIYRGPADDGAFATWAFTRTSAFDDQSGINAHFGNKANLPIAAFKFMNLRLDTDPVISTANGGATKLALISVGPITSGNTRASFTFGALDTVVLATQSGSITLNNISFQDIGQLYFYARGRGSNLTLGASVIGVQDEILQAQGDVQVNAPQSSGNFHVLAGNDYLAGTGPITAGTLDINTGRNLNFTTAQYPYGDSFGQSVVLNAGNAVNIDARGDTSVFDSAGFIDVRGITINVDSDAFSETSFFFRPEASVLFTAGVGGFNSPNVAFNHPGNLLSISSDGDISIALLQGGDALNAAGTYMSRFGTSTKSLVAGTIDVGADLSASEFISAGTTIDVVGQLSALSVVAGGDVTAGGVSVRNLSTPTGLLTAGLNGITPYVNGAGSNVLHTLTAASVRSSGGINFSGSQFPEPAGAGGQLTINTNSLFFGPGGDIEGPINFNGADATISTPAGDGGIFNVNAAQAIVVSTDIEATTGFQGENEPPTGAGGTVNLTSSQGGIAVDSRIEVSSADPLSDSSPAPPRRRSNSGGNITLTSGATRAAPSKPAVAINITNTSQLLSLLDNAATGPGGKITILATGDRSSINVNGSGQTDTIRADKGTVDIRHTGGNGNISINNAAVRGDVVKVGAFGANGSLIVGGGQLTADTVLKLYAPGSNGTINFIADCTLTAGSQSVIAAGTVSIANNVIVTIGGAKPADVYTGFTNGTPNANYTGYGGNGTTTGTFAGAGANPPLPLADRPAFDGGP
;
A
#
# COMPACT_ATOMS: atom_id res chain seq x y z
N MET A 1 55.49 31.74 38.62
CA MET A 1 56.21 31.02 37.56
C MET A 1 56.55 29.66 38.12
N THR A 2 56.36 28.59 37.36
CA THR A 2 56.92 27.28 37.69
C THR A 2 57.83 26.91 36.54
N ASP A 3 59.11 26.94 36.81
CA ASP A 3 60.16 27.22 35.82
C ASP A 3 60.66 25.93 35.14
N LEU A 4 60.02 24.79 35.43
CA LEU A 4 60.39 23.48 34.90
C LEU A 4 59.13 22.75 34.43
N GLY A 5 58.96 22.66 33.10
CA GLY A 5 58.00 21.74 32.50
C GLY A 5 58.34 20.29 32.83
N LYS A 6 57.34 19.39 32.78
CA LYS A 6 57.52 17.95 32.98
C LYS A 6 57.20 17.21 31.69
N ILE A 7 57.81 16.04 31.50
CA ILE A 7 57.46 15.14 30.39
C ILE A 7 56.51 14.07 30.93
N TYR A 8 55.35 13.93 30.30
CA TYR A 8 54.48 12.78 30.44
C TYR A 8 54.90 11.71 29.42
N ARG A 9 55.35 10.56 29.92
CA ARG A 9 55.93 9.46 29.14
C ARG A 9 54.90 8.39 28.77
N GLY A 10 53.74 8.42 29.42
CA GLY A 10 52.63 7.51 29.18
C GLY A 10 52.15 6.80 30.45
N PRO A 11 51.07 6.00 30.33
CA PRO A 11 50.38 5.43 31.47
C PRO A 11 51.19 4.42 32.28
N ALA A 12 52.15 3.73 31.65
CA ALA A 12 53.02 2.76 32.33
C ALA A 12 54.01 3.42 33.31
N ASP A 13 54.49 4.61 32.97
CA ASP A 13 55.52 5.31 33.74
C ASP A 13 54.94 6.36 34.69
N ASP A 14 53.88 7.04 34.26
CA ASP A 14 53.36 8.25 34.92
C ASP A 14 51.87 8.13 35.35
N GLY A 15 51.23 6.98 35.10
CA GLY A 15 49.81 6.76 35.36
C GLY A 15 48.89 7.43 34.33
N ALA A 16 47.57 7.34 34.49
CA ALA A 16 46.62 7.93 33.54
C ALA A 16 46.81 9.46 33.41
N PHE A 17 46.73 9.99 32.18
CA PHE A 17 47.03 11.39 31.87
C PHE A 17 46.23 12.37 32.75
N ALA A 18 44.91 12.18 32.91
CA ALA A 18 44.07 13.05 33.71
C ALA A 18 44.45 13.04 35.21
N THR A 19 44.85 11.89 35.76
CA THR A 19 45.34 11.81 37.14
C THR A 19 46.67 12.54 37.28
N TRP A 20 47.59 12.37 36.32
CA TRP A 20 48.88 13.07 36.30
C TRP A 20 48.74 14.59 36.14
N ALA A 21 47.91 15.03 35.18
CA ALA A 21 47.71 16.45 34.84
C ALA A 21 46.85 17.19 35.88
N PHE A 22 45.78 16.55 36.37
CA PHE A 22 44.71 17.19 37.14
C PHE A 22 44.57 16.65 38.56
N THR A 23 45.51 15.84 39.04
CA THR A 23 45.57 15.18 40.37
C THR A 23 44.55 14.06 40.62
N ARG A 24 43.49 13.97 39.81
CA ARG A 24 42.49 12.89 39.85
C ARG A 24 41.74 12.82 38.52
N THR A 25 41.33 11.61 38.16
CA THR A 25 40.33 11.36 37.11
C THR A 25 38.93 11.67 37.63
N SER A 26 38.08 12.22 36.77
CA SER A 26 36.65 12.47 36.97
C SER A 26 35.83 11.76 35.90
N ALA A 27 34.51 11.66 36.10
CA ALA A 27 33.62 11.05 35.11
C ALA A 27 33.69 11.71 33.72
N PHE A 28 33.96 13.03 33.67
CA PHE A 28 34.15 13.73 32.41
C PHE A 28 35.46 13.31 31.72
N ASP A 29 36.53 13.07 32.47
CA ASP A 29 37.82 12.60 31.92
C ASP A 29 37.67 11.18 31.31
N ASP A 30 36.80 10.35 31.89
CA ASP A 30 36.49 9.02 31.35
C ASP A 30 35.59 9.11 30.10
N GLN A 31 34.53 9.93 30.15
CA GLN A 31 33.62 10.16 29.02
C GLN A 31 34.34 10.78 27.82
N SER A 32 35.28 11.70 28.06
CA SER A 32 35.97 12.43 26.99
C SER A 32 37.08 11.65 26.31
N GLY A 33 37.42 10.48 26.85
CA GLY A 33 38.48 9.61 26.31
C GLY A 33 39.89 10.19 26.45
N ILE A 34 40.10 11.28 27.20
CA ILE A 34 41.40 11.97 27.27
C ILE A 34 42.53 11.05 27.77
N ASN A 35 42.21 10.15 28.72
CA ASN A 35 43.14 9.14 29.22
C ASN A 35 43.54 8.11 28.15
N ALA A 36 42.58 7.70 27.31
CA ALA A 36 42.83 6.75 26.22
C ALA A 36 43.63 7.43 25.09
N HIS A 37 43.24 8.65 24.72
CA HIS A 37 43.92 9.44 23.69
C HIS A 37 45.40 9.63 24.00
N PHE A 38 45.72 10.18 25.18
CA PHE A 38 47.10 10.36 25.62
C PHE A 38 47.72 9.09 26.25
N GLY A 39 47.00 7.97 26.27
CA GLY A 39 47.54 6.66 26.55
C GLY A 39 48.20 6.00 25.32
N ASN A 40 47.84 6.45 24.12
CA ASN A 40 48.38 5.94 22.86
C ASN A 40 49.83 6.41 22.63
N LYS A 41 50.73 5.48 22.28
CA LYS A 41 52.14 5.77 21.97
C LYS A 41 52.33 6.79 20.84
N ALA A 42 51.39 6.90 19.91
CA ALA A 42 51.42 7.91 18.84
C ALA A 42 51.32 9.35 19.37
N ASN A 43 50.70 9.53 20.54
CA ASN A 43 50.48 10.83 21.19
C ASN A 43 51.51 11.14 22.28
N LEU A 44 52.62 10.39 22.34
CA LEU A 44 53.65 10.48 23.37
C LEU A 44 55.04 10.71 22.77
N PRO A 45 56.01 11.25 23.55
CA PRO A 45 55.83 11.88 24.87
C PRO A 45 55.27 13.31 24.77
N ILE A 46 54.74 13.85 25.87
CA ILE A 46 54.16 15.20 25.93
C ILE A 46 54.95 16.06 26.92
N ALA A 47 55.47 17.21 26.47
CA ALA A 47 56.01 18.23 27.36
C ALA A 47 54.84 19.05 27.94
N ALA A 48 54.72 19.14 29.26
CA ALA A 48 53.65 19.88 29.92
C ALA A 48 54.15 20.97 30.86
N PHE A 49 53.48 22.12 30.82
CA PHE A 49 53.70 23.25 31.70
C PHE A 49 52.40 23.58 32.42
N LYS A 50 52.47 23.80 33.74
CA LYS A 50 51.30 24.04 34.58
C LYS A 50 51.29 25.46 35.14
N PHE A 51 50.16 26.16 35.06
CA PHE A 51 49.98 27.55 35.44
C PHE A 51 48.85 27.70 36.46
N MET A 52 48.86 28.78 37.25
CA MET A 52 47.70 29.11 38.08
C MET A 52 46.53 29.58 37.19
N ASN A 53 46.81 30.56 36.33
CA ASN A 53 45.97 31.02 35.23
C ASN A 53 46.87 31.15 34.00
N LEU A 54 46.34 30.87 32.80
CA LEU A 54 47.10 31.02 31.56
C LEU A 54 46.46 32.10 30.69
N ARG A 55 47.29 33.03 30.20
CA ARG A 55 46.88 34.02 29.23
C ARG A 55 47.75 33.90 27.99
N LEU A 56 47.12 33.87 26.82
CA LEU A 56 47.78 33.80 25.52
C LEU A 56 47.90 35.20 24.91
N ASP A 57 49.10 35.79 24.93
CA ASP A 57 49.36 37.13 24.39
C ASP A 57 50.14 37.12 23.06
N THR A 58 51.12 36.22 22.88
CA THR A 58 51.95 36.16 21.66
C THR A 58 52.40 34.72 21.38
N ASP A 59 52.67 34.39 20.12
CA ASP A 59 53.18 33.07 19.71
C ASP A 59 54.50 32.74 20.45
N PRO A 60 54.63 31.56 21.08
CA PRO A 60 55.87 31.18 21.75
C PRO A 60 56.97 30.80 20.76
N VAL A 61 58.23 31.06 21.15
CA VAL A 61 59.40 30.52 20.43
C VAL A 61 59.65 29.09 20.90
N ILE A 62 59.58 28.13 19.98
CA ILE A 62 59.75 26.70 20.26
C ILE A 62 61.06 26.16 19.67
N SER A 63 61.78 25.33 20.41
CA SER A 63 62.93 24.56 19.92
C SER A 63 62.83 23.11 20.37
N THR A 64 62.81 22.19 19.40
CA THR A 64 62.87 20.72 19.62
C THR A 64 64.27 20.16 19.37
N ALA A 65 65.27 21.04 19.25
CA ALA A 65 66.66 20.64 19.03
C ALA A 65 67.13 19.62 20.09
N ASN A 66 67.90 18.62 19.65
CA ASN A 66 68.35 17.47 20.45
C ASN A 66 67.28 16.40 20.78
N GLY A 67 66.23 16.28 19.95
CA GLY A 67 65.23 15.21 20.09
C GLY A 67 64.18 15.46 21.17
N GLY A 68 63.80 16.74 21.38
CA GLY A 68 62.73 17.11 22.31
C GLY A 68 61.34 16.63 21.88
N ALA A 69 60.40 16.59 22.81
CA ALA A 69 59.02 16.22 22.53
C ALA A 69 58.37 17.17 21.51
N THR A 70 57.65 16.62 20.53
CA THR A 70 56.92 17.40 19.50
C THR A 70 55.48 17.72 19.90
N LYS A 71 55.11 17.42 21.15
CA LYS A 71 53.75 17.57 21.69
C LYS A 71 53.80 18.39 22.96
N LEU A 72 52.96 19.40 23.05
CA LEU A 72 52.94 20.38 24.13
C LEU A 72 51.58 20.39 24.83
N ALA A 73 51.57 20.38 26.15
CA ALA A 73 50.39 20.64 26.97
C ALA A 73 50.60 21.85 27.88
N LEU A 74 49.75 22.87 27.72
CA LEU A 74 49.67 24.02 28.62
C LEU A 74 48.43 23.82 29.51
N ILE A 75 48.69 23.57 30.80
CA ILE A 75 47.67 23.22 31.78
C ILE A 75 47.47 24.39 32.74
N SER A 76 46.27 24.96 32.80
CA SER A 76 45.90 25.99 33.77
C SER A 76 45.13 25.39 34.95
N VAL A 77 45.38 25.81 36.19
CA VAL A 77 44.56 25.42 37.33
C VAL A 77 43.18 26.09 37.23
N GLY A 78 43.16 27.40 36.95
CA GLY A 78 41.98 28.22 36.67
C GLY A 78 41.72 28.40 35.17
N PRO A 79 41.23 29.56 34.71
CA PRO A 79 40.87 29.79 33.31
C PRO A 79 42.07 29.89 32.35
N ILE A 80 41.77 29.73 31.06
CA ILE A 80 42.65 30.14 29.94
C ILE A 80 41.96 31.28 29.19
N THR A 81 42.65 32.40 28.99
CA THR A 81 42.12 33.56 28.25
C THR A 81 43.09 34.05 27.18
N SER A 82 42.60 34.78 26.17
CA SER A 82 43.47 35.52 25.26
C SER A 82 43.76 36.94 25.77
N GLY A 83 44.86 37.52 25.27
CA GLY A 83 45.17 38.94 25.38
C GLY A 83 44.49 39.81 24.33
N ASN A 84 44.87 41.08 24.29
CA ASN A 84 44.28 42.08 23.36
C ASN A 84 45.08 42.23 22.04
N THR A 85 45.97 41.30 21.73
CA THR A 85 47.09 41.48 20.79
C THR A 85 46.81 41.06 19.35
N ARG A 86 45.66 40.45 19.02
CA ARG A 86 45.40 39.90 17.67
C ARG A 86 46.49 38.95 17.14
N ALA A 87 47.17 38.26 18.06
CA ALA A 87 48.28 37.37 17.74
C ALA A 87 47.82 36.11 16.99
N SER A 88 48.65 35.63 16.06
CA SER A 88 48.52 34.32 15.41
C SER A 88 49.51 33.35 16.03
N PHE A 89 49.01 32.19 16.45
CA PHE A 89 49.77 31.15 17.12
C PHE A 89 50.03 29.99 16.16
N THR A 90 51.30 29.70 15.89
CA THR A 90 51.73 28.58 15.05
C THR A 90 52.37 27.47 15.88
N PHE A 91 52.88 27.80 17.07
CA PHE A 91 53.63 26.87 17.93
C PHE A 91 54.82 26.19 17.22
N GLY A 92 55.31 26.75 16.11
CA GLY A 92 56.48 26.27 15.37
C GLY A 92 56.36 24.80 14.93
N ALA A 93 57.35 23.97 15.25
CA ALA A 93 57.46 22.59 14.77
C ALA A 93 56.71 21.55 15.64
N LEU A 94 55.64 21.96 16.35
CA LEU A 94 54.87 21.06 17.21
C LEU A 94 53.75 20.37 16.42
N ASP A 95 53.63 19.06 16.60
CA ASP A 95 52.57 18.25 15.98
C ASP A 95 51.24 18.39 16.75
N THR A 96 51.31 18.60 18.06
CA THR A 96 50.14 18.64 18.94
C THR A 96 50.27 19.71 20.00
N VAL A 97 49.22 20.52 20.15
CA VAL A 97 49.10 21.53 21.21
C VAL A 97 47.83 21.28 22.00
N VAL A 98 47.98 21.10 23.32
CA VAL A 98 46.88 20.89 24.26
C VAL A 98 46.76 22.11 25.17
N LEU A 99 45.58 22.73 25.19
CA LEU A 99 45.21 23.81 26.10
C LEU A 99 44.15 23.28 27.06
N ALA A 100 44.56 22.98 28.29
CA ALA A 100 43.70 22.32 29.27
C ALA A 100 43.55 23.12 30.56
N THR A 101 42.36 23.13 31.16
CA THR A 101 42.14 23.62 32.52
C THR A 101 41.99 22.46 33.50
N GLN A 102 42.22 22.69 34.79
CA GLN A 102 41.88 21.74 35.85
C GLN A 102 40.50 22.04 36.45
N SER A 103 40.17 23.33 36.58
CA SER A 103 38.93 23.86 37.14
C SER A 103 38.65 25.29 36.62
N GLY A 104 38.40 25.45 35.33
CA GLY A 104 38.08 26.77 34.76
C GLY A 104 37.68 26.73 33.28
N SER A 105 37.01 27.79 32.83
CA SER A 105 36.63 27.96 31.43
C SER A 105 37.81 28.34 30.54
N ILE A 106 37.70 28.03 29.25
CA ILE A 106 38.57 28.53 28.20
C ILE A 106 37.79 29.55 27.39
N THR A 107 38.29 30.78 27.32
CA THR A 107 37.64 31.87 26.58
C THR A 107 38.68 32.63 25.77
N LEU A 108 38.72 32.34 24.46
CA LEU A 108 39.72 32.89 23.56
C LEU A 108 39.03 33.77 22.53
N ASN A 109 39.40 35.04 22.46
CA ASN A 109 38.83 36.02 21.55
C ASN A 109 39.95 36.80 20.85
N ASN A 110 39.71 37.21 19.61
CA ASN A 110 40.62 38.08 18.86
C ASN A 110 42.06 37.54 18.79
N ILE A 111 42.25 36.23 18.67
CA ILE A 111 43.54 35.58 18.35
C ILE A 111 43.29 34.50 17.29
N SER A 112 44.33 33.96 16.67
CA SER A 112 44.23 32.86 15.70
C SER A 112 45.22 31.74 15.97
N PHE A 113 44.89 30.52 15.54
CA PHE A 113 45.78 29.36 15.50
C PHE A 113 45.93 28.89 14.05
N GLN A 114 47.16 28.58 13.63
CA GLN A 114 47.46 28.25 12.23
C GLN A 114 48.45 27.10 12.12
N ASP A 115 48.21 26.20 11.15
CA ASP A 115 49.15 25.16 10.69
C ASP A 115 49.65 24.21 11.79
N ILE A 116 48.80 23.89 12.77
CA ILE A 116 49.08 22.91 13.84
C ILE A 116 48.47 21.56 13.44
N GLY A 117 49.22 20.46 13.58
CA GLY A 117 48.69 19.12 13.26
C GLY A 117 47.42 18.79 14.05
N GLN A 118 47.50 18.80 15.38
CA GLN A 118 46.38 18.59 16.29
C GLN A 118 46.29 19.71 17.34
N LEU A 119 45.12 20.34 17.45
CA LEU A 119 44.83 21.37 18.45
C LEU A 119 43.72 20.89 19.38
N TYR A 120 44.03 20.76 20.67
CA TYR A 120 43.16 20.13 21.67
C TYR A 120 42.81 21.12 22.77
N PHE A 121 41.55 21.52 22.87
CA PHE A 121 41.01 22.35 23.95
C PHE A 121 40.27 21.48 24.97
N TYR A 122 40.62 21.61 26.25
CA TYR A 122 40.04 20.80 27.32
C TYR A 122 39.63 21.66 28.53
N ALA A 123 38.40 22.17 28.52
CA ALA A 123 37.82 22.98 29.60
C ALA A 123 37.22 22.07 30.69
N ARG A 124 38.05 21.73 31.68
CA ARG A 124 37.68 20.87 32.81
C ARG A 124 37.24 21.69 34.02
N GLY A 125 36.25 21.17 34.75
CA GLY A 125 35.73 21.75 35.98
C GLY A 125 34.22 21.92 35.92
N ARG A 126 33.55 21.81 37.07
CA ARG A 126 32.08 21.95 37.13
C ARG A 126 31.66 23.30 36.55
N GLY A 127 30.87 23.30 35.47
CA GLY A 127 30.41 24.51 34.78
C GLY A 127 31.49 25.23 33.96
N SER A 128 32.61 24.57 33.66
CA SER A 128 33.66 25.12 32.80
C SER A 128 33.26 25.02 31.33
N ASN A 129 33.18 26.17 30.68
CA ASN A 129 32.76 26.30 29.28
C ASN A 129 33.96 26.53 28.37
N LEU A 130 33.81 26.20 27.10
CA LEU A 130 34.73 26.55 26.03
C LEU A 130 34.04 27.52 25.06
N THR A 131 34.49 28.78 25.05
CA THR A 131 34.03 29.79 24.09
C THR A 131 35.18 30.17 23.18
N LEU A 132 35.08 29.77 21.92
CA LEU A 132 36.10 29.93 20.90
C LEU A 132 35.72 31.07 19.94
N GLY A 133 36.09 32.30 20.31
CA GLY A 133 36.14 33.46 19.42
C GLY A 133 37.51 33.65 18.76
N ALA A 134 38.36 32.62 18.77
CA ALA A 134 39.62 32.56 18.06
C ALA A 134 39.47 31.77 16.77
N SER A 135 40.10 32.19 15.67
CA SER A 135 40.03 31.45 14.41
C SER A 135 41.08 30.33 14.37
N VAL A 136 40.72 29.13 13.97
CA VAL A 136 41.65 28.01 13.74
C VAL A 136 41.67 27.70 12.24
N ILE A 137 42.84 27.73 11.61
CA ILE A 137 42.97 27.51 10.15
C ILE A 137 44.09 26.52 9.87
N GLY A 138 43.86 25.58 8.95
CA GLY A 138 44.91 24.65 8.49
C GLY A 138 45.28 23.57 9.50
N VAL A 139 44.35 23.22 10.41
CA VAL A 139 44.57 22.17 11.42
C VAL A 139 44.03 20.83 10.94
N GLN A 140 44.73 19.71 11.17
CA GLN A 140 44.19 18.40 10.78
C GLN A 140 43.12 17.92 11.77
N ASP A 141 43.43 17.91 13.07
CA ASP A 141 42.48 17.52 14.12
C ASP A 141 42.20 18.69 15.08
N GLU A 142 41.00 19.22 15.06
CA GLU A 142 40.52 20.22 16.01
C GLU A 142 39.59 19.56 17.03
N ILE A 143 40.01 19.50 18.29
CA ILE A 143 39.29 18.79 19.36
C ILE A 143 38.87 19.77 20.44
N LEU A 144 37.57 19.93 20.63
CA LEU A 144 36.96 20.88 21.54
C LEU A 144 36.18 20.12 22.61
N GLN A 145 36.65 20.16 23.86
CA GLN A 145 35.97 19.47 24.95
C GLN A 145 35.74 20.40 26.13
N ALA A 146 34.52 20.40 26.66
CA ALA A 146 34.16 21.16 27.85
C ALA A 146 33.21 20.36 28.75
N GLN A 147 33.42 20.43 30.07
CA GLN A 147 32.50 19.81 31.02
C GLN A 147 31.15 20.56 31.09
N GLY A 148 31.12 21.84 30.69
CA GLY A 148 29.91 22.63 30.46
C GLY A 148 29.59 22.74 28.97
N ASP A 149 29.43 23.98 28.49
CA ASP A 149 29.01 24.29 27.12
C ASP A 149 30.20 24.52 26.19
N VAL A 150 30.00 24.25 24.90
CA VAL A 150 30.93 24.63 23.82
C VAL A 150 30.22 25.61 22.88
N GLN A 151 30.91 26.69 22.49
CA GLN A 151 30.43 27.66 21.50
C GLN A 151 31.58 28.16 20.61
N VAL A 152 31.36 28.24 19.31
CA VAL A 152 32.35 28.67 18.31
C VAL A 152 31.87 29.91 17.56
N ASN A 153 32.58 31.03 17.70
CA ASN A 153 32.15 32.33 17.21
C ASN A 153 33.07 32.93 16.13
N ALA A 154 34.19 32.28 15.82
CA ALA A 154 35.15 32.70 14.81
C ALA A 154 35.34 31.60 13.74
N PRO A 155 35.89 31.91 12.54
CA PRO A 155 36.09 30.94 11.48
C PRO A 155 36.98 29.76 11.89
N GLN A 156 36.58 28.55 11.52
CA GLN A 156 37.35 27.32 11.71
C GLN A 156 37.55 26.61 10.36
N SER A 157 38.75 26.08 10.14
CA SER A 157 39.09 25.23 9.00
C SER A 157 39.97 24.09 9.47
N SER A 158 39.41 22.88 9.47
CA SER A 158 40.10 21.68 9.95
C SER A 158 39.82 20.43 9.11
N GLY A 159 40.66 19.40 9.21
CA GLY A 159 40.39 18.10 8.60
C GLY A 159 39.24 17.39 9.33
N ASN A 160 39.38 17.27 10.65
CA ASN A 160 38.42 16.69 11.56
C ASN A 160 38.07 17.69 12.67
N PHE A 161 36.77 17.86 12.91
CA PHE A 161 36.23 18.74 13.93
C PHE A 161 35.44 17.91 14.94
N HIS A 162 36.04 17.70 16.12
CA HIS A 162 35.48 16.88 17.18
C HIS A 162 35.06 17.74 18.37
N VAL A 163 33.81 17.58 18.81
CA VAL A 163 33.27 18.31 19.94
C VAL A 163 32.68 17.35 20.97
N LEU A 164 33.02 17.58 22.24
CA LEU A 164 32.30 17.02 23.38
C LEU A 164 31.91 18.11 24.37
N ALA A 165 30.61 18.39 24.47
CA ALA A 165 30.05 19.29 25.47
C ALA A 165 29.32 18.48 26.56
N GLY A 166 29.70 18.65 27.83
CA GLY A 166 29.01 18.01 28.95
C GLY A 166 27.56 18.49 29.11
N ASN A 167 27.29 19.72 28.70
CA ASN A 167 25.95 20.31 28.62
C ASN A 167 25.55 20.53 27.15
N ASP A 168 25.60 21.78 26.67
CA ASP A 168 25.06 22.16 25.36
C ASP A 168 26.17 22.52 24.36
N TYR A 169 25.93 22.22 23.08
CA TYR A 169 26.60 22.90 21.97
C TYR A 169 25.72 24.08 21.55
N LEU A 170 26.23 25.29 21.77
CA LEU A 170 25.48 26.53 21.55
C LEU A 170 25.66 27.01 20.10
N ALA A 171 24.64 27.67 19.56
CA ALA A 171 24.71 28.28 18.25
C ALA A 171 25.87 29.29 18.19
N GLY A 172 26.68 29.16 17.15
CA GLY A 172 27.84 29.99 16.89
C GLY A 172 27.64 30.93 15.72
N THR A 173 28.60 31.84 15.51
CA THR A 173 28.58 32.81 14.40
C THR A 173 29.72 32.63 13.41
N GLY A 174 30.74 31.84 13.75
CA GLY A 174 31.91 31.64 12.90
C GLY A 174 31.69 30.50 11.91
N PRO A 175 31.98 30.66 10.60
CA PRO A 175 31.87 29.57 9.64
C PRO A 175 32.87 28.46 9.97
N ILE A 176 32.43 27.21 9.93
CA ILE A 176 33.22 26.02 10.22
C ILE A 176 33.26 25.16 8.96
N THR A 177 34.46 24.97 8.42
CA THR A 177 34.69 24.10 7.28
C THR A 177 35.54 22.92 7.72
N ALA A 178 34.97 21.71 7.70
CA ALA A 178 35.70 20.50 8.07
C ALA A 178 35.42 19.32 7.12
N GLY A 179 36.33 18.34 7.09
CA GLY A 179 36.11 17.07 6.40
C GLY A 179 35.22 16.10 7.21
N THR A 180 35.40 16.07 8.53
CA THR A 180 34.57 15.29 9.46
C THR A 180 33.99 16.21 10.53
N LEU A 181 32.69 16.09 10.80
CA LEU A 181 32.01 16.72 11.93
C LEU A 181 31.52 15.63 12.90
N ASP A 182 31.99 15.66 14.14
CA ASP A 182 31.55 14.75 15.20
C ASP A 182 31.29 15.54 16.48
N ILE A 183 30.00 15.82 16.74
CA ILE A 183 29.56 16.69 17.83
C ILE A 183 28.69 15.88 18.79
N ASN A 184 29.18 15.70 20.01
CA ASN A 184 28.50 14.98 21.07
C ASN A 184 28.18 15.91 22.24
N THR A 185 26.93 15.91 22.70
CA THR A 185 26.51 16.75 23.83
C THR A 185 25.73 15.96 24.88
N GLY A 186 25.89 16.32 26.15
CA GLY A 186 25.13 15.71 27.26
C GLY A 186 23.68 16.17 27.33
N ARG A 187 23.34 17.29 26.68
CA ARG A 187 21.99 17.88 26.66
C ARG A 187 21.57 18.25 25.25
N ASN A 188 21.69 19.51 24.85
CA ASN A 188 21.18 20.00 23.57
C ASN A 188 22.32 20.29 22.60
N LEU A 189 22.03 20.16 21.31
CA LEU A 189 22.95 20.51 20.23
C LEU A 189 22.22 21.46 19.30
N ASN A 190 22.65 22.72 19.25
CA ASN A 190 22.11 23.72 18.33
C ASN A 190 23.02 23.82 17.10
N PHE A 191 22.51 23.36 15.97
CA PHE A 191 23.25 23.23 14.71
C PHE A 191 22.62 24.11 13.65
N THR A 192 23.26 25.21 13.29
CA THR A 192 22.83 26.05 12.16
C THR A 192 23.57 25.61 10.91
N THR A 193 22.87 25.06 9.92
CA THR A 193 23.53 24.51 8.71
C THR A 193 24.38 25.56 8.00
N ALA A 194 23.94 26.82 7.97
CA ALA A 194 24.68 27.93 7.38
C ALA A 194 25.99 28.29 8.11
N GLN A 195 26.17 27.82 9.35
CA GLN A 195 27.46 27.91 10.05
C GLN A 195 28.48 26.92 9.48
N TYR A 196 28.04 25.87 8.78
CA TYR A 196 28.88 24.81 8.24
C TYR A 196 28.79 24.81 6.70
N PRO A 197 29.31 25.84 6.01
CA PRO A 197 29.35 25.79 4.56
C PRO A 197 30.24 24.64 4.09
N TYR A 198 29.84 23.98 3.01
CA TYR A 198 30.64 22.92 2.41
C TYR A 198 32.04 23.43 2.01
N GLY A 199 33.07 22.67 2.41
CA GLY A 199 34.47 22.94 2.13
C GLY A 199 35.00 22.28 0.87
N ASP A 200 36.33 22.32 0.72
CA ASP A 200 37.07 21.63 -0.34
C ASP A 200 37.19 20.10 -0.14
N SER A 201 36.70 19.56 0.99
CA SER A 201 36.74 18.13 1.32
C SER A 201 35.43 17.41 0.95
N PHE A 202 35.47 16.61 -0.11
CA PHE A 202 34.34 15.85 -0.67
C PHE A 202 34.00 14.60 0.14
N GLY A 203 32.71 14.37 0.42
CA GLY A 203 32.24 13.16 1.12
C GLY A 203 32.33 13.22 2.64
N GLN A 204 31.98 14.36 3.23
CA GLN A 204 32.05 14.59 4.67
C GLN A 204 31.19 13.59 5.47
N SER A 205 31.64 13.26 6.68
CA SER A 205 30.87 12.52 7.68
C SER A 205 30.33 13.51 8.71
N VAL A 206 29.01 13.49 8.95
CA VAL A 206 28.34 14.39 9.89
C VAL A 206 27.64 13.56 10.96
N VAL A 207 28.16 13.65 12.20
CA VAL A 207 27.63 12.95 13.37
C VAL A 207 27.20 13.97 14.41
N LEU A 208 25.91 13.98 14.75
CA LEU A 208 25.30 14.91 15.70
C LEU A 208 24.57 14.11 16.78
N ASN A 209 25.14 14.02 17.98
CA ASN A 209 24.55 13.28 19.09
C ASN A 209 24.26 14.21 20.26
N ALA A 210 23.03 14.17 20.77
CA ALA A 210 22.62 14.95 21.93
C ALA A 210 21.89 14.06 22.95
N GLY A 211 22.18 14.24 24.24
CA GLY A 211 21.49 13.53 25.31
C GLY A 211 20.02 13.92 25.48
N ASN A 212 19.60 15.07 24.94
CA ASN A 212 18.23 15.58 24.95
C ASN A 212 17.74 15.95 23.55
N ALA A 213 18.12 17.11 23.01
CA ALA A 213 17.57 17.60 21.74
C ALA A 213 18.67 17.98 20.73
N VAL A 214 18.50 17.55 19.48
CA VAL A 214 19.24 18.13 18.35
C VAL A 214 18.32 19.15 17.68
N ASN A 215 18.72 20.43 17.70
CA ASN A 215 18.00 21.53 17.06
C ASN A 215 18.78 21.96 15.82
N ILE A 216 18.30 21.58 14.65
CA ILE A 216 18.86 21.94 13.36
C ILE A 216 18.10 23.15 12.84
N ASP A 217 18.81 24.24 12.61
CA ASP A 217 18.34 25.39 11.85
C ASP A 217 18.80 25.21 10.40
N ALA A 218 17.88 24.83 9.53
CA ALA A 218 18.13 24.56 8.12
C ALA A 218 18.03 25.81 7.23
N ARG A 219 17.87 27.01 7.81
CA ARG A 219 17.75 28.25 7.04
C ARG A 219 19.10 28.64 6.42
N GLY A 220 19.07 29.04 5.16
CA GLY A 220 20.25 29.50 4.43
C GLY A 220 20.98 28.37 3.72
N ASP A 221 22.27 28.22 3.97
CA ASP A 221 23.11 27.22 3.32
C ASP A 221 22.93 25.83 3.98
N THR A 222 22.54 24.84 3.20
CA THR A 222 22.31 23.43 3.61
C THR A 222 23.41 22.49 3.13
N SER A 223 24.45 23.01 2.47
CA SER A 223 25.44 22.23 1.73
C SER A 223 26.21 21.19 2.55
N VAL A 224 26.32 21.37 3.88
CA VAL A 224 26.86 20.34 4.80
C VAL A 224 26.10 19.03 4.73
N PHE A 225 24.77 19.06 4.59
CA PHE A 225 23.96 17.85 4.47
C PHE A 225 23.87 17.39 3.01
N ASP A 226 23.73 18.33 2.06
CA ASP A 226 23.61 18.00 0.64
C ASP A 226 24.86 17.33 0.07
N SER A 227 26.03 17.60 0.66
CA SER A 227 27.33 17.12 0.18
C SER A 227 27.93 15.99 1.02
N ALA A 228 27.34 15.68 2.18
CA ALA A 228 27.80 14.60 3.05
C ALA A 228 27.67 13.23 2.38
N GLY A 229 28.62 12.34 2.67
CA GLY A 229 28.51 10.92 2.33
C GLY A 229 27.84 10.10 3.44
N PHE A 230 27.85 10.61 4.67
CA PHE A 230 27.28 9.95 5.84
C PHE A 230 26.73 10.99 6.80
N ILE A 231 25.49 10.78 7.27
CA ILE A 231 24.81 11.63 8.25
C ILE A 231 24.17 10.73 9.30
N ASP A 232 24.51 10.94 10.57
CA ASP A 232 23.94 10.23 11.71
C ASP A 232 23.56 11.24 12.80
N VAL A 233 22.26 11.40 13.03
CA VAL A 233 21.71 12.36 13.99
C VAL A 233 20.89 11.63 15.05
N ARG A 234 21.27 11.80 16.32
CA ARG A 234 20.61 11.13 17.46
C ARG A 234 20.25 12.09 18.58
N GLY A 235 19.02 11.96 19.09
CA GLY A 235 18.55 12.69 20.27
C GLY A 235 17.25 12.11 20.82
N ILE A 236 16.80 12.56 22.00
CA ILE A 236 15.44 12.26 22.48
C ILE A 236 14.42 12.98 21.60
N THR A 237 14.72 14.22 21.23
CA THR A 237 13.98 15.02 20.24
C THR A 237 14.93 15.45 19.12
N ILE A 238 14.48 15.41 17.89
CA ILE A 238 15.16 16.06 16.76
C ILE A 238 14.21 17.12 16.19
N ASN A 239 14.63 18.37 16.20
CA ASN A 239 13.90 19.48 15.60
C ASN A 239 14.68 19.98 14.39
N VAL A 240 14.02 20.10 13.25
CA VAL A 240 14.59 20.70 12.04
C VAL A 240 13.68 21.85 11.64
N ASP A 241 14.13 23.07 11.93
CA ASP A 241 13.41 24.31 11.69
C ASP A 241 13.84 24.94 10.35
N SER A 242 12.91 25.63 9.71
CA SER A 242 13.11 26.36 8.45
C SER A 242 12.18 27.57 8.39
N ASP A 243 12.26 28.35 7.32
CA ASP A 243 11.25 29.36 7.07
C ASP A 243 9.97 28.73 6.50
N ALA A 244 8.87 28.80 7.26
CA ALA A 244 7.59 28.16 6.94
C ALA A 244 6.96 28.56 5.57
N PHE A 245 7.57 29.49 4.83
CA PHE A 245 7.10 30.07 3.58
C PHE A 245 8.10 29.98 2.41
N SER A 246 9.29 29.40 2.59
CA SER A 246 10.22 29.07 1.50
C SER A 246 10.54 27.57 1.52
N GLU A 247 10.66 26.94 0.36
CA GLU A 247 10.95 25.50 0.28
C GLU A 247 12.40 25.21 0.66
N THR A 248 12.69 25.18 1.96
CA THR A 248 13.94 24.60 2.46
C THR A 248 13.91 23.09 2.21
N SER A 249 14.89 22.61 1.46
CA SER A 249 15.00 21.21 1.05
C SER A 249 16.41 20.71 1.28
N PHE A 250 16.54 19.52 1.86
CA PHE A 250 17.78 18.76 1.79
C PHE A 250 17.79 17.92 0.52
N PHE A 251 18.89 17.98 -0.22
CA PHE A 251 19.15 17.20 -1.43
C PHE A 251 20.36 16.31 -1.21
N PHE A 252 20.10 15.12 -0.67
CA PHE A 252 21.15 14.17 -0.35
C PHE A 252 21.76 13.56 -1.62
N ARG A 253 23.02 13.14 -1.51
CA ARG A 253 23.70 12.43 -2.58
C ARG A 253 23.09 11.03 -2.77
N PRO A 254 23.09 10.46 -3.98
CA PRO A 254 22.53 9.12 -4.21
C PRO A 254 23.13 8.03 -3.32
N GLU A 255 24.43 8.11 -3.05
CA GLU A 255 25.18 7.13 -2.24
C GLU A 255 25.26 7.51 -0.75
N ALA A 256 24.65 8.62 -0.34
CA ALA A 256 24.72 9.05 1.06
C ALA A 256 23.95 8.06 1.95
N SER A 257 24.51 7.73 3.11
CA SER A 257 23.76 7.03 4.15
C SER A 257 23.27 8.07 5.16
N VAL A 258 21.95 8.19 5.32
CA VAL A 258 21.33 9.21 6.18
C VAL A 258 20.46 8.53 7.22
N LEU A 259 20.79 8.74 8.49
CA LEU A 259 20.08 8.18 9.63
C LEU A 259 19.68 9.27 10.63
N PHE A 260 18.39 9.34 10.93
CA PHE A 260 17.86 10.10 12.06
C PHE A 260 17.24 9.14 13.08
N THR A 261 17.68 9.23 14.34
CA THR A 261 17.15 8.43 15.45
C THR A 261 16.67 9.36 16.57
N ALA A 262 15.34 9.51 16.68
CA ALA A 262 14.70 10.22 17.77
C ALA A 262 14.16 9.25 18.83
N GLY A 263 14.17 9.68 20.10
CA GLY A 263 13.47 8.98 21.17
C GLY A 263 12.00 9.40 21.26
N VAL A 264 11.44 9.30 22.47
CA VAL A 264 10.03 9.62 22.77
C VAL A 264 9.63 11.07 22.50
N GLY A 265 10.61 11.95 22.29
CA GLY A 265 10.39 13.37 22.00
C GLY A 265 10.13 13.67 20.52
N GLY A 266 10.24 12.67 19.64
CA GLY A 266 9.82 12.77 18.24
C GLY A 266 10.85 13.36 17.27
N PHE A 267 10.59 13.17 15.98
CA PHE A 267 11.26 13.85 14.88
C PHE A 267 10.33 14.92 14.30
N ASN A 268 10.71 16.19 14.44
CA ASN A 268 9.86 17.34 14.12
C ASN A 268 10.50 18.17 12.99
N SER A 269 9.96 18.03 11.78
CA SER A 269 10.40 18.77 10.60
C SER A 269 9.24 19.15 9.66
N PRO A 270 8.17 19.78 10.17
CA PRO A 270 6.94 20.01 9.40
C PRO A 270 7.10 20.92 8.17
N ASN A 271 8.23 21.63 8.05
CA ASN A 271 8.48 22.64 7.02
C ASN A 271 9.74 22.37 6.16
N VAL A 272 10.37 21.18 6.26
CA VAL A 272 11.54 20.83 5.44
C VAL A 272 11.24 19.61 4.57
N ALA A 273 11.64 19.69 3.31
CA ALA A 273 11.59 18.57 2.37
C ALA A 273 12.89 17.76 2.41
N PHE A 274 12.77 16.44 2.35
CA PHE A 274 13.91 15.51 2.34
C PHE A 274 13.92 14.75 1.02
N ASN A 275 14.94 14.98 0.20
CA ASN A 275 15.07 14.38 -1.12
C ASN A 275 16.33 13.50 -1.17
N HIS A 276 16.12 12.20 -1.32
CA HIS A 276 17.19 11.21 -1.34
C HIS A 276 17.06 10.28 -2.57
N PRO A 277 17.75 10.58 -3.69
CA PRO A 277 17.57 9.84 -4.94
C PRO A 277 17.99 8.36 -4.88
N GLY A 278 18.84 7.96 -3.93
CA GLY A 278 19.24 6.56 -3.72
C GLY A 278 18.36 5.73 -2.79
N ASN A 279 17.32 6.30 -2.17
CA ASN A 279 16.48 5.61 -1.18
C ASN A 279 17.27 5.04 0.02
N LEU A 280 18.16 5.85 0.62
CA LEU A 280 19.03 5.48 1.76
C LEU A 280 18.83 6.41 2.97
N LEU A 281 17.68 7.08 3.06
CA LEU A 281 17.27 7.89 4.21
C LEU A 281 16.39 7.07 5.16
N SER A 282 16.88 6.79 6.37
CA SER A 282 16.11 6.15 7.43
C SER A 282 15.79 7.12 8.57
N ILE A 283 14.54 7.11 9.04
CA ILE A 283 14.09 7.90 10.18
C ILE A 283 13.37 6.97 11.16
N SER A 284 13.88 6.87 12.38
CA SER A 284 13.26 6.11 13.47
C SER A 284 12.94 7.04 14.64
N SER A 285 11.76 6.88 15.22
CA SER A 285 11.27 7.67 16.35
C SER A 285 10.48 6.79 17.32
N ASP A 286 10.82 6.82 18.61
CA ASP A 286 9.98 6.23 19.66
C ASP A 286 8.73 7.09 19.98
N GLY A 287 8.58 8.23 19.30
CA GLY A 287 7.39 9.08 19.32
C GLY A 287 6.84 9.30 17.91
N ASP A 288 6.40 10.52 17.64
CA ASP A 288 5.88 10.92 16.32
C ASP A 288 7.03 11.22 15.33
N ILE A 289 6.70 11.17 14.03
CA ILE A 289 7.51 11.73 12.95
C ILE A 289 6.62 12.73 12.19
N SER A 290 7.04 13.99 12.13
CA SER A 290 6.39 15.03 11.35
C SER A 290 7.36 15.56 10.30
N ILE A 291 6.96 15.55 9.02
CA ILE A 291 7.79 16.02 7.90
C ILE A 291 6.97 16.86 6.91
N ALA A 292 7.60 17.76 6.14
CA ALA A 292 6.87 18.46 5.08
C ALA A 292 6.62 17.53 3.89
N LEU A 293 7.71 17.04 3.29
CA LEU A 293 7.75 16.20 2.09
C LEU A 293 8.88 15.19 2.24
N LEU A 294 8.65 13.96 1.82
CA LEU A 294 9.69 12.94 1.75
C LEU A 294 9.73 12.29 0.36
N GLN A 295 10.90 12.32 -0.27
CA GLN A 295 11.16 11.62 -1.52
C GLN A 295 12.40 10.74 -1.35
N GLY A 296 12.20 9.42 -1.37
CA GLY A 296 13.28 8.44 -1.28
C GLY A 296 13.66 8.04 0.14
N GLY A 297 12.67 7.77 1.00
CA GLY A 297 12.92 7.11 2.27
C GLY A 297 13.26 5.61 2.08
N ASP A 298 14.17 5.08 2.88
CA ASP A 298 14.41 3.64 2.99
C ASP A 298 13.43 3.00 3.99
N ALA A 299 13.68 3.22 5.28
CA ALA A 299 12.83 2.77 6.38
C ALA A 299 12.37 3.94 7.25
N LEU A 300 11.05 4.06 7.41
CA LEU A 300 10.41 5.03 8.30
C LEU A 300 9.68 4.29 9.41
N ASN A 301 10.02 4.61 10.65
CA ASN A 301 9.44 3.96 11.83
C ASN A 301 9.06 4.99 12.88
N ALA A 302 7.77 5.23 13.07
CA ALA A 302 7.22 6.06 14.14
C ALA A 302 6.45 5.19 15.13
N ALA A 303 6.86 5.12 16.40
CA ALA A 303 6.02 4.42 17.39
C ALA A 303 4.67 5.13 17.61
N GLY A 304 4.62 6.45 17.39
CA GLY A 304 3.42 7.27 17.39
C GLY A 304 2.85 7.48 15.98
N THR A 305 2.56 8.72 15.63
CA THR A 305 1.99 9.11 14.33
C THR A 305 3.09 9.47 13.34
N TYR A 306 2.97 8.99 12.10
CA TYR A 306 3.67 9.56 10.97
C TYR A 306 2.77 10.60 10.29
N MET A 307 3.25 11.84 10.20
CA MET A 307 2.55 12.96 9.57
C MET A 307 3.40 13.56 8.46
N SER A 308 2.85 13.67 7.26
CA SER A 308 3.43 14.50 6.20
C SER A 308 2.45 15.53 5.67
N ARG A 309 2.88 16.79 5.55
CA ARG A 309 2.04 17.86 5.00
C ARG A 309 1.78 17.67 3.50
N PHE A 310 2.78 17.18 2.78
CA PHE A 310 2.75 16.86 1.35
C PHE A 310 2.95 15.35 1.16
N GLY A 311 3.50 14.95 0.01
CA GLY A 311 3.64 13.55 -0.35
C GLY A 311 4.77 12.83 0.38
N THR A 312 4.68 11.50 0.35
CA THR A 312 5.69 10.61 0.92
C THR A 312 5.99 9.50 -0.08
N SER A 313 7.28 9.30 -0.39
CA SER A 313 7.77 8.18 -1.17
C SER A 313 8.89 7.46 -0.43
N THR A 314 8.71 6.17 -0.17
CA THR A 314 9.65 5.36 0.60
C THR A 314 9.68 3.90 0.15
N LYS A 315 10.57 3.06 0.68
CA LYS A 315 10.44 1.61 0.56
C LYS A 315 9.47 1.05 1.58
N SER A 316 9.60 1.47 2.84
CA SER A 316 8.77 0.98 3.94
C SER A 316 8.38 2.08 4.94
N LEU A 317 7.13 2.05 5.38
CA LEU A 317 6.59 2.93 6.42
C LEU A 317 5.84 2.13 7.47
N VAL A 318 6.25 2.27 8.73
CA VAL A 318 5.57 1.73 9.91
C VAL A 318 5.24 2.86 10.86
N ALA A 319 3.98 2.95 11.27
CA ALA A 319 3.57 3.89 12.30
C ALA A 319 2.45 3.33 13.20
N GLY A 320 2.20 3.96 14.34
CA GLY A 320 0.94 3.79 15.07
C GLY A 320 -0.25 4.26 14.23
N THR A 321 -0.18 5.49 13.74
CA THR A 321 -1.15 6.12 12.83
C THR A 321 -0.41 6.77 11.65
N ILE A 322 -1.00 6.82 10.46
CA ILE A 322 -0.43 7.48 9.28
C ILE A 322 -1.39 8.57 8.77
N ASP A 323 -0.90 9.80 8.63
CA ASP A 323 -1.61 10.95 8.05
C ASP A 323 -0.74 11.62 6.98
N VAL A 324 -1.19 11.63 5.72
CA VAL A 324 -0.46 12.16 4.58
C VAL A 324 -1.33 13.14 3.78
N GLY A 325 -0.91 14.40 3.73
CA GLY A 325 -1.65 15.48 3.07
C GLY A 325 -1.66 15.46 1.54
N ALA A 326 -0.95 14.53 0.89
CA ALA A 326 -0.97 14.32 -0.56
C ALA A 326 -0.86 12.81 -0.89
N ASP A 327 0.00 12.41 -1.85
CA ASP A 327 0.19 11.01 -2.22
C ASP A 327 1.13 10.28 -1.26
N LEU A 328 0.79 9.02 -0.94
CA LEU A 328 1.64 8.11 -0.18
C LEU A 328 2.01 6.90 -1.06
N SER A 329 3.29 6.73 -1.31
CA SER A 329 3.84 5.60 -2.08
C SER A 329 4.89 4.82 -1.31
N ALA A 330 4.77 3.49 -1.33
CA ALA A 330 5.79 2.58 -0.82
C ALA A 330 6.11 1.47 -1.83
N SER A 331 7.39 1.21 -2.06
CA SER A 331 7.77 0.11 -2.97
C SER A 331 7.60 -1.28 -2.34
N GLU A 332 7.57 -1.39 -1.01
CA GLU A 332 7.42 -2.68 -0.31
C GLU A 332 6.14 -2.72 0.54
N PHE A 333 6.09 -2.00 1.67
CA PHE A 333 4.92 -2.09 2.56
C PHE A 333 4.65 -0.81 3.36
N ILE A 334 3.39 -0.65 3.73
CA ILE A 334 2.89 0.37 4.65
C ILE A 334 2.13 -0.34 5.77
N SER A 335 2.44 -0.02 7.02
CA SER A 335 1.75 -0.58 8.18
C SER A 335 1.38 0.49 9.20
N ALA A 336 0.11 0.54 9.58
CA ALA A 336 -0.39 1.32 10.70
C ALA A 336 -0.96 0.43 11.79
N GLY A 337 -0.67 0.74 13.06
CA GLY A 337 -1.32 0.12 14.20
C GLY A 337 -2.83 0.41 14.27
N THR A 338 -3.27 1.56 13.77
CA THR A 338 -4.67 2.01 13.72
C THR A 338 -5.03 2.46 12.30
N THR A 339 -5.13 3.77 12.03
CA THR A 339 -5.67 4.32 10.79
C THR A 339 -4.59 4.76 9.81
N ILE A 340 -4.95 4.75 8.53
CA ILE A 340 -4.17 5.33 7.43
C ILE A 340 -5.08 6.34 6.73
N ASP A 341 -4.75 7.62 6.80
CA ASP A 341 -5.47 8.69 6.12
C ASP A 341 -4.55 9.37 5.11
N VAL A 342 -4.91 9.31 3.83
CA VAL A 342 -4.14 9.85 2.70
C VAL A 342 -5.05 10.74 1.88
N VAL A 343 -4.72 12.01 1.73
CA VAL A 343 -5.56 12.93 0.95
C VAL A 343 -5.53 12.55 -0.55
N GLY A 344 -4.37 12.16 -1.06
CA GLY A 344 -4.15 11.79 -2.45
C GLY A 344 -4.24 10.29 -2.70
N GLN A 345 -3.36 9.79 -3.57
CA GLN A 345 -3.28 8.39 -3.93
C GLN A 345 -2.47 7.59 -2.89
N LEU A 346 -3.04 6.50 -2.39
CA LEU A 346 -2.31 5.45 -1.67
C LEU A 346 -1.83 4.39 -2.67
N SER A 347 -0.52 4.16 -2.75
CA SER A 347 0.10 3.20 -3.67
C SER A 347 1.16 2.33 -3.00
N ALA A 348 0.93 1.02 -2.92
CA ALA A 348 1.92 0.10 -2.35
C ALA A 348 1.69 -1.36 -2.76
N LEU A 349 2.75 -2.16 -2.64
CA LEU A 349 2.65 -3.60 -2.80
C LEU A 349 1.84 -4.26 -1.66
N SER A 350 2.01 -3.78 -0.42
CA SER A 350 1.23 -4.24 0.72
C SER A 350 0.86 -3.10 1.67
N VAL A 351 -0.39 -3.10 2.14
CA VAL A 351 -0.90 -2.19 3.17
C VAL A 351 -1.60 -2.98 4.26
N VAL A 352 -1.25 -2.70 5.51
CA VAL A 352 -1.90 -3.28 6.69
C VAL A 352 -2.28 -2.16 7.67
N ALA A 353 -3.55 -2.14 8.11
CA ALA A 353 -4.04 -1.22 9.12
C ALA A 353 -4.87 -1.96 10.16
N GLY A 354 -4.71 -1.62 11.44
CA GLY A 354 -5.56 -2.14 12.52
C GLY A 354 -6.97 -1.52 12.55
N GLY A 355 -7.13 -0.34 11.93
CA GLY A 355 -8.37 0.41 11.76
C GLY A 355 -8.55 0.87 10.32
N ASP A 356 -9.28 1.98 10.13
CA ASP A 356 -9.71 2.43 8.80
C ASP A 356 -8.56 2.83 7.88
N VAL A 357 -8.78 2.68 6.56
CA VAL A 357 -7.90 3.17 5.50
C VAL A 357 -8.70 4.11 4.61
N THR A 358 -8.36 5.39 4.61
CA THR A 358 -8.98 6.41 3.77
C THR A 358 -7.95 6.95 2.79
N ALA A 359 -8.27 6.95 1.49
CA ALA A 359 -7.43 7.57 0.47
C ALA A 359 -8.26 8.27 -0.61
N GLY A 360 -7.73 9.34 -1.21
CA GLY A 360 -8.30 9.94 -2.42
C GLY A 360 -8.41 8.94 -3.58
N GLY A 361 -7.46 8.00 -3.67
CA GLY A 361 -7.53 6.80 -4.50
C GLY A 361 -6.68 5.66 -3.92
N VAL A 362 -7.00 4.41 -4.29
CA VAL A 362 -6.33 3.22 -3.77
C VAL A 362 -5.77 2.37 -4.91
N SER A 363 -4.43 2.22 -4.94
CA SER A 363 -3.68 1.43 -5.91
C SER A 363 -2.77 0.48 -5.13
N VAL A 364 -3.37 -0.54 -4.52
CA VAL A 364 -2.69 -1.44 -3.59
C VAL A 364 -2.89 -2.88 -4.03
N ARG A 365 -1.80 -3.67 -4.08
CA ARG A 365 -1.88 -5.08 -4.47
C ARG A 365 -2.49 -5.94 -3.37
N ASN A 366 -2.01 -5.82 -2.14
CA ASN A 366 -2.53 -6.55 -0.98
C ASN A 366 -2.88 -5.58 0.14
N LEU A 367 -4.18 -5.35 0.37
CA LEU A 367 -4.66 -4.48 1.44
C LEU A 367 -5.42 -5.29 2.48
N SER A 368 -5.06 -5.12 3.75
CA SER A 368 -5.74 -5.76 4.88
C SER A 368 -6.10 -4.74 5.97
N THR A 369 -7.39 -4.50 6.15
CA THR A 369 -8.00 -3.83 7.31
C THR A 369 -9.24 -4.61 7.78
N PRO A 370 -9.07 -5.83 8.32
CA PRO A 370 -10.19 -6.78 8.49
C PRO A 370 -11.33 -6.28 9.39
N THR A 371 -11.01 -5.35 10.30
CA THR A 371 -11.95 -4.72 11.23
C THR A 371 -12.35 -3.30 10.84
N GLY A 372 -11.65 -2.69 9.89
CA GLY A 372 -11.86 -1.30 9.48
C GLY A 372 -12.61 -1.15 8.15
N LEU A 373 -12.93 0.10 7.86
CA LEU A 373 -13.47 0.57 6.60
C LEU A 373 -12.33 0.95 5.65
N LEU A 374 -12.35 0.41 4.43
CA LEU A 374 -11.57 0.93 3.31
C LEU A 374 -12.41 1.97 2.57
N THR A 375 -11.91 3.19 2.41
CA THR A 375 -12.55 4.26 1.63
C THR A 375 -11.61 4.77 0.55
N ALA A 376 -12.01 4.63 -0.71
CA ALA A 376 -11.40 5.28 -1.86
C ALA A 376 -12.28 6.47 -2.31
N GLY A 377 -11.65 7.61 -2.54
CA GLY A 377 -12.30 8.81 -3.05
C GLY A 377 -12.60 8.75 -4.55
N LEU A 378 -12.60 9.92 -5.19
CA LEU A 378 -12.96 10.07 -6.61
C LEU A 378 -11.99 9.40 -7.59
N ASN A 379 -10.75 9.14 -7.17
CA ASN A 379 -9.79 8.39 -8.00
C ASN A 379 -10.08 6.88 -7.98
N GLY A 380 -10.97 6.43 -7.10
CA GLY A 380 -11.47 5.07 -7.02
C GLY A 380 -10.39 4.03 -6.66
N ILE A 381 -10.69 2.79 -7.02
CA ILE A 381 -9.80 1.64 -6.80
C ILE A 381 -9.21 1.24 -8.15
N THR A 382 -7.89 1.27 -8.25
CA THR A 382 -7.12 0.95 -9.48
C THR A 382 -6.03 -0.08 -9.17
N PRO A 383 -5.47 -0.77 -10.18
CA PRO A 383 -4.39 -1.72 -9.95
C PRO A 383 -3.09 -1.02 -9.52
N TYR A 384 -2.28 -1.72 -8.73
CA TYR A 384 -0.88 -1.38 -8.48
C TYR A 384 -0.01 -1.95 -9.61
N VAL A 385 0.61 -1.06 -10.40
CA VAL A 385 1.23 -1.42 -11.69
C VAL A 385 2.76 -1.32 -11.74
N ASN A 386 3.44 -1.16 -10.60
CA ASN A 386 4.90 -1.05 -10.57
C ASN A 386 5.58 -2.38 -10.94
N GLY A 387 5.80 -2.60 -12.25
CA GLY A 387 6.34 -3.84 -12.82
C GLY A 387 5.37 -5.03 -12.85
N ALA A 388 4.08 -4.81 -12.54
CA ALA A 388 3.06 -5.85 -12.50
C ALA A 388 2.24 -5.90 -13.80
N GLY A 389 2.08 -7.09 -14.37
CA GLY A 389 1.17 -7.34 -15.48
C GLY A 389 -0.29 -7.51 -15.03
N SER A 390 -1.22 -7.53 -15.98
CA SER A 390 -2.66 -7.66 -15.72
C SER A 390 -3.07 -9.02 -15.12
N ASN A 391 -2.23 -10.04 -15.23
CA ASN A 391 -2.43 -11.35 -14.61
C ASN A 391 -2.16 -11.37 -13.09
N VAL A 392 -1.72 -10.26 -12.50
CA VAL A 392 -1.45 -10.16 -11.08
C VAL A 392 -2.75 -9.98 -10.30
N LEU A 393 -3.01 -10.92 -9.38
CA LEU A 393 -4.13 -10.82 -8.45
C LEU A 393 -3.89 -9.71 -7.42
N HIS A 394 -4.89 -8.82 -7.33
CA HIS A 394 -5.05 -7.85 -6.26
C HIS A 394 -6.09 -8.36 -5.26
N THR A 395 -5.83 -8.15 -3.96
CA THR A 395 -6.73 -8.57 -2.89
C THR A 395 -6.96 -7.44 -1.90
N LEU A 396 -8.23 -7.10 -1.67
CA LEU A 396 -8.67 -6.16 -0.65
C LEU A 396 -9.47 -6.92 0.40
N THR A 397 -9.06 -6.85 1.65
CA THR A 397 -9.78 -7.46 2.79
C THR A 397 -10.12 -6.37 3.79
N ALA A 398 -11.41 -6.08 3.94
CA ALA A 398 -11.90 -5.05 4.86
C ALA A 398 -13.24 -5.46 5.48
N ALA A 399 -13.66 -4.87 6.59
CA ALA A 399 -15.01 -5.07 7.10
C ALA A 399 -16.07 -4.49 6.15
N SER A 400 -15.72 -3.35 5.53
CA SER A 400 -16.50 -2.65 4.51
C SER A 400 -15.54 -2.00 3.51
N VAL A 401 -15.95 -1.91 2.25
CA VAL A 401 -15.19 -1.22 1.18
C VAL A 401 -16.09 -0.15 0.58
N ARG A 402 -15.60 1.08 0.44
CA ARG A 402 -16.30 2.18 -0.23
C ARG A 402 -15.43 2.78 -1.32
N SER A 403 -16.06 3.15 -2.44
CA SER A 403 -15.40 3.85 -3.54
C SER A 403 -16.37 4.77 -4.28
N SER A 404 -16.17 6.08 -4.18
CA SER A 404 -16.96 7.04 -4.96
C SER A 404 -16.51 7.12 -6.42
N GLY A 405 -15.23 6.85 -6.70
CA GLY A 405 -14.67 6.77 -8.05
C GLY A 405 -14.93 5.44 -8.78
N GLY A 406 -15.45 4.42 -8.09
CA GLY A 406 -15.67 3.09 -8.65
C GLY A 406 -14.43 2.19 -8.64
N ILE A 407 -14.39 1.23 -9.56
CA ILE A 407 -13.28 0.28 -9.73
C ILE A 407 -12.88 0.27 -11.20
N ASN A 408 -11.60 0.57 -11.48
CA ASN A 408 -11.06 0.50 -12.84
C ASN A 408 -9.83 -0.39 -12.88
N PHE A 409 -10.03 -1.62 -13.31
CA PHE A 409 -9.01 -2.63 -13.60
C PHE A 409 -8.98 -2.93 -15.10
N SER A 410 -9.37 -1.97 -15.96
CA SER A 410 -9.32 -2.18 -17.39
C SER A 410 -7.88 -2.34 -17.89
N GLY A 411 -7.70 -3.00 -19.03
CA GLY A 411 -6.39 -3.22 -19.63
C GLY A 411 -5.61 -1.94 -19.89
N SER A 412 -6.30 -0.80 -20.04
CA SER A 412 -5.69 0.52 -20.23
C SER A 412 -4.93 1.02 -18.99
N GLN A 413 -5.14 0.40 -17.84
CA GLN A 413 -4.40 0.71 -16.61
C GLN A 413 -3.00 0.09 -16.59
N PHE A 414 -2.73 -0.90 -17.44
CA PHE A 414 -1.46 -1.61 -17.46
C PHE A 414 -0.56 -1.08 -18.60
N PRO A 415 0.77 -1.08 -18.41
CA PRO A 415 1.70 -0.49 -19.38
C PRO A 415 1.85 -1.29 -20.69
N GLU A 416 1.26 -2.48 -20.78
CA GLU A 416 1.36 -3.36 -21.95
C GLU A 416 0.43 -2.91 -23.10
N PRO A 417 0.91 -2.85 -24.36
CA PRO A 417 0.06 -2.55 -25.52
C PRO A 417 -1.12 -3.52 -25.64
N ALA A 418 -2.34 -2.99 -25.67
CA ALA A 418 -3.59 -3.76 -25.67
C ALA A 418 -3.66 -4.89 -24.61
N GLY A 419 -3.22 -4.58 -23.38
CA GLY A 419 -3.26 -5.52 -22.25
C GLY A 419 -4.66 -6.02 -21.89
N ALA A 420 -4.72 -7.24 -21.34
CA ALA A 420 -5.93 -7.79 -20.72
C ALA A 420 -6.36 -6.96 -19.49
N GLY A 421 -7.65 -7.02 -19.13
CA GLY A 421 -8.15 -6.53 -17.86
C GLY A 421 -7.48 -7.22 -16.66
N GLY A 422 -7.39 -6.49 -15.55
CA GLY A 422 -6.74 -6.94 -14.32
C GLY A 422 -7.56 -7.93 -13.50
N GLN A 423 -6.99 -8.38 -12.38
CA GLN A 423 -7.64 -9.30 -11.46
C GLN A 423 -7.80 -8.68 -10.06
N LEU A 424 -9.03 -8.64 -9.55
CA LEU A 424 -9.35 -8.13 -8.21
C LEU A 424 -10.20 -9.12 -7.42
N THR A 425 -9.85 -9.35 -6.17
CA THR A 425 -10.68 -10.00 -5.16
C THR A 425 -10.99 -9.06 -4.01
N ILE A 426 -12.26 -8.92 -3.67
CA ILE A 426 -12.73 -8.19 -2.49
C ILE A 426 -13.30 -9.18 -1.48
N ASN A 427 -12.76 -9.18 -0.26
CA ASN A 427 -13.31 -9.88 0.90
C ASN A 427 -13.92 -8.84 1.85
N THR A 428 -15.23 -8.92 2.09
CA THR A 428 -15.99 -7.94 2.88
C THR A 428 -17.16 -8.57 3.63
N ASN A 429 -17.82 -7.82 4.50
CA ASN A 429 -19.05 -8.28 5.12
C ASN A 429 -20.24 -8.19 4.15
N SER A 430 -20.44 -7.07 3.47
CA SER A 430 -21.47 -6.87 2.44
C SER A 430 -20.93 -5.97 1.33
N LEU A 431 -21.61 -5.92 0.19
CA LEU A 431 -21.22 -4.98 -0.88
C LEU A 431 -22.42 -4.56 -1.73
N PHE A 432 -22.63 -3.25 -1.85
CA PHE A 432 -23.63 -2.67 -2.74
C PHE A 432 -22.95 -1.85 -3.86
N PHE A 433 -23.14 -2.26 -5.10
CA PHE A 433 -22.72 -1.53 -6.30
C PHE A 433 -23.87 -0.67 -6.84
N GLY A 434 -23.62 0.63 -7.02
CA GLY A 434 -24.55 1.58 -7.61
C GLY A 434 -24.80 2.83 -6.76
N PRO A 435 -25.68 3.74 -7.22
CA PRO A 435 -25.92 5.03 -6.56
C PRO A 435 -26.36 4.88 -5.10
N GLY A 436 -25.67 5.60 -4.19
CA GLY A 436 -25.91 5.53 -2.74
C GLY A 436 -25.47 4.21 -2.10
N GLY A 437 -24.71 3.39 -2.83
CA GLY A 437 -24.12 2.16 -2.36
C GLY A 437 -22.71 2.32 -1.83
N ASP A 438 -22.02 1.18 -1.71
CA ASP A 438 -20.64 1.11 -1.28
C ASP A 438 -19.70 1.50 -2.43
N ILE A 439 -19.98 1.03 -3.65
CA ILE A 439 -19.23 1.35 -4.86
C ILE A 439 -20.15 2.13 -5.80
N GLU A 440 -19.97 3.45 -5.86
CA GLU A 440 -20.89 4.34 -6.61
C GLU A 440 -20.46 4.57 -8.06
N GLY A 441 -19.15 4.57 -8.33
CA GLY A 441 -18.59 4.80 -9.66
C GLY A 441 -18.61 3.57 -10.58
N PRO A 442 -18.13 3.71 -11.84
CA PRO A 442 -18.08 2.61 -12.82
C PRO A 442 -17.26 1.41 -12.35
N ILE A 443 -17.61 0.22 -12.82
CA ILE A 443 -16.89 -1.03 -12.51
C ILE A 443 -16.41 -1.64 -13.82
N ASN A 444 -15.13 -1.42 -14.13
CA ASN A 444 -14.56 -1.70 -15.43
C ASN A 444 -13.35 -2.64 -15.32
N PHE A 445 -13.51 -3.84 -15.85
CA PHE A 445 -12.49 -4.88 -16.00
C PHE A 445 -12.26 -5.19 -17.49
N ASN A 446 -12.64 -4.29 -18.39
CA ASN A 446 -12.52 -4.54 -19.81
C ASN A 446 -11.06 -4.65 -20.26
N GLY A 447 -10.78 -5.44 -21.29
CA GLY A 447 -9.49 -5.40 -21.97
C GLY A 447 -9.20 -4.02 -22.60
N ALA A 448 -7.92 -3.72 -22.82
CA ALA A 448 -7.54 -2.53 -23.55
C ALA A 448 -7.94 -2.64 -25.03
N ASP A 449 -8.19 -1.48 -25.63
CA ASP A 449 -8.59 -1.41 -27.03
C ASP A 449 -7.46 -1.87 -27.96
N ALA A 450 -7.86 -2.43 -29.11
CA ALA A 450 -6.93 -2.83 -30.14
C ALA A 450 -6.12 -1.62 -30.64
N THR A 451 -4.86 -1.85 -30.98
CA THR A 451 -4.03 -0.89 -31.71
C THR A 451 -3.84 -1.37 -33.15
N ILE A 452 -3.11 -0.59 -33.96
CA ILE A 452 -2.80 -1.00 -35.34
C ILE A 452 -1.99 -2.31 -35.42
N SER A 453 -1.30 -2.67 -34.34
CA SER A 453 -0.38 -3.82 -34.28
C SER A 453 -0.78 -4.88 -33.26
N THR A 454 -1.80 -4.63 -32.44
CA THR A 454 -2.23 -5.55 -31.38
C THR A 454 -3.74 -5.69 -31.36
N PRO A 455 -4.27 -6.93 -31.27
CA PRO A 455 -5.71 -7.14 -31.10
C PRO A 455 -6.20 -6.55 -29.78
N ALA A 456 -7.52 -6.47 -29.59
CA ALA A 456 -8.07 -6.03 -28.32
C ALA A 456 -7.72 -7.01 -27.19
N GLY A 457 -7.46 -6.49 -26.00
CA GLY A 457 -7.15 -7.29 -24.83
C GLY A 457 -8.34 -8.09 -24.31
N ASP A 458 -8.06 -9.14 -23.54
CA ASP A 458 -9.06 -9.97 -22.87
C ASP A 458 -9.74 -9.22 -21.72
N GLY A 459 -10.96 -9.63 -21.35
CA GLY A 459 -11.61 -9.20 -20.13
C GLY A 459 -10.91 -9.70 -18.86
N GLY A 460 -10.99 -8.92 -17.79
CA GLY A 460 -10.38 -9.20 -16.49
C GLY A 460 -11.17 -10.16 -15.60
N ILE A 461 -10.71 -10.33 -14.35
CA ILE A 461 -11.34 -11.17 -13.34
C ILE A 461 -11.76 -10.34 -12.14
N PHE A 462 -13.04 -10.39 -11.79
CA PHE A 462 -13.57 -9.75 -10.59
C PHE A 462 -14.22 -10.78 -9.67
N ASN A 463 -13.68 -10.90 -8.45
CA ASN A 463 -14.22 -11.77 -7.41
C ASN A 463 -14.68 -10.94 -6.20
N VAL A 464 -15.86 -11.27 -5.69
CA VAL A 464 -16.39 -10.73 -4.43
C VAL A 464 -16.76 -11.88 -3.52
N ASN A 465 -16.20 -11.87 -2.31
CA ASN A 465 -16.53 -12.79 -1.23
C ASN A 465 -17.13 -11.97 -0.08
N ALA A 466 -18.44 -12.09 0.11
CA ALA A 466 -19.17 -11.42 1.17
C ALA A 466 -19.73 -12.43 2.20
N ALA A 467 -19.78 -12.04 3.46
CA ALA A 467 -20.52 -12.79 4.47
C ALA A 467 -22.04 -12.63 4.27
N GLN A 468 -22.47 -11.40 4.06
CA GLN A 468 -23.84 -10.92 3.94
C GLN A 468 -24.14 -10.50 2.49
N ALA A 469 -25.17 -9.69 2.30
CA ALA A 469 -25.75 -9.41 0.99
C ALA A 469 -24.77 -8.75 0.00
N ILE A 470 -24.94 -9.10 -1.27
CA ILE A 470 -24.34 -8.41 -2.43
C ILE A 470 -25.47 -7.84 -3.27
N VAL A 471 -25.40 -6.57 -3.64
CA VAL A 471 -26.40 -5.90 -4.49
C VAL A 471 -25.70 -5.26 -5.70
N VAL A 472 -26.18 -5.52 -6.90
CA VAL A 472 -25.63 -4.99 -8.17
C VAL A 472 -26.70 -4.13 -8.86
N SER A 473 -26.67 -2.82 -8.66
CA SER A 473 -27.59 -1.86 -9.28
C SER A 473 -26.89 -0.83 -10.18
N THR A 474 -25.67 -1.14 -10.60
CA THR A 474 -24.95 -0.50 -11.70
C THR A 474 -24.23 -1.58 -12.51
N ASP A 475 -23.79 -1.22 -13.71
CA ASP A 475 -23.18 -2.17 -14.63
C ASP A 475 -21.80 -2.65 -14.16
N ILE A 476 -21.55 -3.94 -14.35
CA ILE A 476 -20.23 -4.56 -14.19
C ILE A 476 -19.80 -5.06 -15.57
N GLU A 477 -18.70 -4.53 -16.09
CA GLU A 477 -18.16 -4.91 -17.39
C GLU A 477 -16.80 -5.58 -17.24
N ALA A 478 -16.64 -6.76 -17.84
CA ALA A 478 -15.39 -7.50 -17.90
C ALA A 478 -15.21 -8.12 -19.30
N THR A 479 -15.38 -7.32 -20.35
CA THR A 479 -15.40 -7.75 -21.75
C THR A 479 -14.07 -7.44 -22.46
N THR A 480 -13.89 -7.89 -23.69
CA THR A 480 -12.73 -7.53 -24.52
C THR A 480 -12.72 -6.04 -24.87
N GLY A 481 -11.56 -5.45 -25.15
CA GLY A 481 -11.46 -4.05 -25.60
C GLY A 481 -12.18 -3.73 -26.91
N PHE A 482 -12.26 -2.45 -27.27
CA PHE A 482 -12.78 -2.04 -28.57
C PHE A 482 -11.85 -2.47 -29.70
N GLN A 483 -12.44 -2.85 -30.83
CA GLN A 483 -11.75 -3.17 -32.07
C GLN A 483 -12.38 -2.43 -33.25
N GLY A 484 -11.63 -2.29 -34.34
CA GLY A 484 -12.13 -1.69 -35.57
C GLY A 484 -13.39 -2.40 -36.07
N GLU A 485 -14.30 -1.66 -36.69
CA GLU A 485 -15.61 -2.16 -37.12
C GLU A 485 -15.52 -3.42 -38.00
N ASN A 486 -14.53 -3.47 -38.90
CA ASN A 486 -14.38 -4.56 -39.86
C ASN A 486 -13.42 -5.67 -39.40
N GLU A 487 -12.81 -5.53 -38.23
CA GLU A 487 -11.88 -6.53 -37.70
C GLU A 487 -12.60 -7.79 -37.21
N PRO A 488 -12.03 -8.99 -37.31
CA PRO A 488 -12.63 -10.20 -36.73
C PRO A 488 -12.74 -10.07 -35.20
N PRO A 489 -13.68 -10.76 -34.53
CA PRO A 489 -13.70 -10.84 -33.07
C PRO A 489 -12.35 -11.29 -32.50
N THR A 490 -11.88 -10.63 -31.44
CA THR A 490 -10.60 -10.93 -30.77
C THR A 490 -10.77 -10.99 -29.27
N GLY A 491 -9.75 -11.53 -28.58
CA GLY A 491 -9.73 -11.65 -27.12
C GLY A 491 -10.76 -12.61 -26.52
N ALA A 492 -10.57 -12.92 -25.25
CA ALA A 492 -11.49 -13.70 -24.44
C ALA A 492 -12.35 -12.79 -23.56
N GLY A 493 -13.59 -13.21 -23.32
CA GLY A 493 -14.41 -12.65 -22.25
C GLY A 493 -13.79 -12.85 -20.86
N GLY A 494 -14.11 -11.95 -19.94
CA GLY A 494 -13.63 -11.97 -18.56
C GLY A 494 -14.45 -12.86 -17.65
N THR A 495 -14.28 -12.67 -16.34
CA THR A 495 -14.96 -13.46 -15.31
C THR A 495 -15.46 -12.58 -14.17
N VAL A 496 -16.72 -12.76 -13.76
CA VAL A 496 -17.31 -12.12 -12.57
C VAL A 496 -17.85 -13.21 -11.65
N ASN A 497 -17.29 -13.30 -10.44
CA ASN A 497 -17.73 -14.24 -9.41
C ASN A 497 -18.21 -13.49 -8.17
N LEU A 498 -19.49 -13.64 -7.83
CA LEU A 498 -20.10 -13.05 -6.65
C LEU A 498 -20.52 -14.17 -5.70
N THR A 499 -19.92 -14.21 -4.51
CA THR A 499 -20.19 -15.22 -3.49
C THR A 499 -20.65 -14.57 -2.20
N SER A 500 -21.87 -14.89 -1.75
CA SER A 500 -22.36 -14.54 -0.42
C SER A 500 -22.56 -15.79 0.41
N SER A 501 -21.84 -15.92 1.52
CA SER A 501 -21.87 -17.15 2.33
C SER A 501 -23.11 -17.29 3.22
N GLN A 502 -23.74 -16.17 3.62
CA GLN A 502 -24.93 -16.16 4.49
C GLN A 502 -26.04 -15.22 4.00
N GLY A 503 -25.74 -14.30 3.09
CA GLY A 503 -26.69 -13.33 2.53
C GLY A 503 -27.16 -13.66 1.12
N GLY A 504 -28.12 -12.86 0.63
CA GLY A 504 -28.62 -12.95 -0.73
C GLY A 504 -27.77 -12.16 -1.73
N ILE A 505 -27.90 -12.48 -3.01
CA ILE A 505 -27.36 -11.71 -4.13
C ILE A 505 -28.53 -11.11 -4.90
N ALA A 506 -28.62 -9.80 -4.99
CA ALA A 506 -29.58 -9.10 -5.83
C ALA A 506 -28.86 -8.47 -7.02
N VAL A 507 -29.33 -8.75 -8.23
CA VAL A 507 -28.89 -8.09 -9.46
C VAL A 507 -30.08 -7.31 -9.98
N ASP A 508 -29.83 -6.03 -10.27
CA ASP A 508 -30.78 -5.05 -10.81
C ASP A 508 -30.27 -4.36 -12.09
N SER A 509 -28.98 -4.51 -12.41
CA SER A 509 -28.32 -3.97 -13.60
C SER A 509 -27.69 -5.07 -14.45
N ARG A 510 -26.89 -4.67 -15.45
CA ARG A 510 -26.21 -5.59 -16.35
C ARG A 510 -24.87 -6.06 -15.76
N ILE A 511 -24.60 -7.35 -15.91
CA ILE A 511 -23.26 -7.94 -15.78
C ILE A 511 -22.91 -8.50 -17.16
N GLU A 512 -21.90 -7.93 -17.81
CA GLU A 512 -21.46 -8.36 -19.14
C GLU A 512 -19.98 -8.78 -19.10
N VAL A 513 -19.71 -10.01 -19.51
CA VAL A 513 -18.38 -10.62 -19.47
C VAL A 513 -17.83 -10.96 -20.85
N SER A 514 -18.64 -10.86 -21.90
CA SER A 514 -18.21 -10.90 -23.29
C SER A 514 -19.24 -10.20 -24.16
N SER A 515 -18.78 -9.56 -25.24
CA SER A 515 -19.59 -8.64 -26.04
C SER A 515 -19.74 -9.09 -27.48
N ALA A 516 -20.86 -8.68 -28.08
CA ALA A 516 -21.19 -8.87 -29.48
C ALA A 516 -21.92 -7.62 -30.00
N ASP A 517 -21.32 -6.44 -29.77
CA ASP A 517 -21.91 -5.15 -30.15
C ASP A 517 -22.37 -5.20 -31.60
N PRO A 518 -23.56 -4.70 -31.97
CA PRO A 518 -24.07 -4.76 -33.34
C PRO A 518 -23.34 -3.81 -34.30
N LEU A 519 -23.46 -4.04 -35.62
CA LEU A 519 -23.01 -3.09 -36.63
C LEU A 519 -23.75 -1.75 -36.47
N SER A 520 -23.03 -0.64 -36.62
CA SER A 520 -23.61 0.70 -36.65
C SER A 520 -23.86 1.12 -38.09
N ASP A 521 -24.94 1.87 -38.33
CA ASP A 521 -25.25 2.47 -39.64
C ASP A 521 -24.61 3.87 -39.83
N SER A 522 -23.97 4.40 -38.78
CA SER A 522 -23.27 5.69 -38.81
C SER A 522 -22.01 5.66 -39.67
N SER A 523 -21.70 6.77 -40.36
CA SER A 523 -20.46 6.92 -41.15
C SER A 523 -19.59 8.09 -40.64
N PRO A 524 -18.31 7.85 -40.25
CA PRO A 524 -17.67 6.54 -40.14
C PRO A 524 -18.24 5.75 -38.96
N ALA A 525 -18.26 4.42 -39.05
CA ALA A 525 -18.81 3.62 -37.97
C ALA A 525 -17.84 3.52 -36.79
N PRO A 526 -18.37 3.57 -35.55
CA PRO A 526 -17.57 3.53 -34.35
C PRO A 526 -16.91 2.15 -34.14
N PRO A 527 -15.79 2.09 -33.39
CA PRO A 527 -15.27 0.85 -32.84
C PRO A 527 -16.32 0.07 -32.05
N ARG A 528 -16.17 -1.25 -32.01
CA ARG A 528 -17.12 -2.19 -31.38
C ARG A 528 -16.38 -3.19 -30.51
N ARG A 529 -17.03 -3.69 -29.45
CA ARG A 529 -16.54 -4.83 -28.66
C ARG A 529 -17.09 -6.13 -29.23
N ARG A 530 -16.18 -7.04 -29.61
CA ARG A 530 -16.54 -8.39 -30.09
C ARG A 530 -15.54 -9.42 -29.56
N SER A 531 -15.98 -10.21 -28.60
CA SER A 531 -15.15 -11.24 -28.00
C SER A 531 -15.06 -12.47 -28.91
N ASN A 532 -13.89 -13.10 -29.01
CA ASN A 532 -13.72 -14.35 -29.76
C ASN A 532 -14.10 -15.59 -28.94
N SER A 533 -14.05 -15.54 -27.60
CA SER A 533 -14.59 -16.57 -26.70
C SER A 533 -15.37 -15.96 -25.55
N GLY A 534 -16.36 -16.69 -25.03
CA GLY A 534 -17.30 -16.18 -24.03
C GLY A 534 -16.69 -16.11 -22.62
N GLY A 535 -17.21 -15.20 -21.80
CA GLY A 535 -16.80 -15.01 -20.41
C GLY A 535 -17.64 -15.80 -19.40
N ASN A 536 -17.29 -15.74 -18.12
CA ASN A 536 -17.99 -16.48 -17.07
C ASN A 536 -18.65 -15.56 -16.03
N ILE A 537 -19.89 -15.88 -15.65
CA ILE A 537 -20.58 -15.26 -14.53
C ILE A 537 -20.93 -16.35 -13.52
N THR A 538 -20.53 -16.19 -12.27
CA THR A 538 -20.91 -17.11 -11.19
C THR A 538 -21.55 -16.33 -10.04
N LEU A 539 -22.79 -16.67 -9.70
CA LEU A 539 -23.50 -16.18 -8.52
C LEU A 539 -23.69 -17.33 -7.55
N THR A 540 -23.12 -17.25 -6.35
CA THR A 540 -23.27 -18.28 -5.31
C THR A 540 -23.79 -17.69 -4.02
N SER A 541 -24.91 -18.18 -3.51
CA SER A 541 -25.49 -17.75 -2.23
C SER A 541 -25.74 -18.91 -1.28
N GLY A 542 -25.28 -18.75 -0.04
CA GLY A 542 -25.60 -19.59 1.11
C GLY A 542 -26.77 -19.06 1.94
N ALA A 543 -27.53 -18.08 1.45
CA ALA A 543 -28.62 -17.47 2.20
C ALA A 543 -29.57 -18.54 2.74
N THR A 544 -29.66 -18.61 4.05
CA THR A 544 -30.65 -19.43 4.72
C THR A 544 -31.60 -18.54 5.50
N ARG A 545 -32.75 -19.10 5.81
CA ARG A 545 -33.83 -18.38 6.46
C ARG A 545 -33.48 -18.06 7.92
N ALA A 546 -33.56 -16.79 8.29
CA ALA A 546 -33.41 -16.36 9.69
C ALA A 546 -34.67 -16.62 10.56
N ALA A 547 -35.90 -16.66 9.99
CA ALA A 547 -37.13 -16.77 10.79
C ALA A 547 -38.37 -17.47 10.14
N PRO A 548 -39.22 -18.14 10.97
CA PRO A 548 -40.65 -18.48 10.89
C PRO A 548 -41.53 -18.37 9.64
N SER A 549 -41.50 -17.23 8.94
CA SER A 549 -42.68 -16.76 8.19
C SER A 549 -42.45 -16.46 6.71
N LYS A 550 -41.20 -16.42 6.21
CA LYS A 550 -40.89 -16.24 4.77
C LYS A 550 -39.58 -16.96 4.39
N PRO A 551 -39.46 -17.56 3.19
CA PRO A 551 -38.17 -18.06 2.69
C PRO A 551 -37.17 -16.91 2.53
N ALA A 552 -35.86 -17.18 2.68
CA ALA A 552 -34.83 -16.22 2.28
C ALA A 552 -34.77 -16.13 0.75
N VAL A 553 -34.43 -14.98 0.19
CA VAL A 553 -34.11 -14.87 -1.24
C VAL A 553 -32.60 -14.98 -1.37
N ALA A 554 -32.13 -16.12 -1.88
CA ALA A 554 -30.71 -16.39 -2.04
C ALA A 554 -30.16 -15.64 -3.26
N ILE A 555 -30.87 -15.69 -4.39
CA ILE A 555 -30.48 -14.96 -5.59
C ILE A 555 -31.73 -14.34 -6.21
N ASN A 556 -31.67 -13.05 -6.49
CA ASN A 556 -32.74 -12.30 -7.13
C ASN A 556 -32.19 -11.58 -8.36
N ILE A 557 -32.64 -11.98 -9.54
CA ILE A 557 -32.40 -11.29 -10.80
C ILE A 557 -33.70 -10.58 -11.14
N THR A 558 -33.69 -9.25 -11.16
CA THR A 558 -34.89 -8.46 -11.42
C THR A 558 -35.14 -8.25 -12.92
N ASN A 559 -36.32 -7.73 -13.24
CA ASN A 559 -36.79 -7.58 -14.62
C ASN A 559 -36.02 -6.54 -15.45
N THR A 560 -35.15 -5.74 -14.82
CA THR A 560 -34.23 -4.81 -15.47
C THR A 560 -32.83 -5.39 -15.65
N SER A 561 -32.55 -6.54 -15.04
CA SER A 561 -31.22 -7.14 -15.02
C SER A 561 -30.89 -7.88 -16.30
N GLN A 562 -29.59 -7.96 -16.59
CA GLN A 562 -29.08 -8.78 -17.68
C GLN A 562 -27.78 -9.48 -17.25
N LEU A 563 -27.70 -10.79 -17.42
CA LEU A 563 -26.47 -11.56 -17.28
C LEU A 563 -26.01 -12.02 -18.65
N LEU A 564 -24.91 -11.46 -19.16
CA LEU A 564 -24.56 -11.52 -20.56
C LEU A 564 -23.14 -12.06 -20.77
N SER A 565 -23.06 -13.19 -21.47
CA SER A 565 -21.85 -13.72 -22.12
C SER A 565 -22.15 -13.84 -23.61
N LEU A 566 -22.06 -12.72 -24.32
CA LEU A 566 -22.43 -12.63 -25.73
C LEU A 566 -21.28 -13.03 -26.63
N LEU A 567 -21.60 -13.58 -27.80
CA LEU A 567 -20.65 -13.84 -28.87
C LEU A 567 -21.24 -13.48 -30.23
N ASP A 568 -20.43 -12.79 -31.02
CA ASP A 568 -20.73 -12.56 -32.43
C ASP A 568 -20.78 -13.91 -33.17
N ASN A 569 -21.60 -14.01 -34.21
CA ASN A 569 -21.71 -15.23 -34.99
C ASN A 569 -20.35 -15.66 -35.58
N ALA A 570 -19.49 -14.70 -35.94
CA ALA A 570 -18.15 -14.90 -36.47
C ALA A 570 -17.12 -15.33 -35.40
N ALA A 571 -17.44 -15.28 -34.10
CA ALA A 571 -16.55 -15.73 -33.04
C ALA A 571 -16.27 -17.24 -33.18
N THR A 572 -15.00 -17.63 -33.13
CA THR A 572 -14.57 -19.02 -33.34
C THR A 572 -14.40 -19.81 -32.04
N GLY A 573 -14.19 -19.11 -30.92
CA GLY A 573 -13.97 -19.71 -29.62
C GLY A 573 -15.24 -20.28 -28.99
N PRO A 574 -15.09 -21.03 -27.89
CA PRO A 574 -16.23 -21.57 -27.15
C PRO A 574 -17.05 -20.44 -26.52
N GLY A 575 -18.33 -20.73 -26.27
CA GLY A 575 -19.17 -19.87 -25.43
C GLY A 575 -18.77 -19.90 -23.97
N GLY A 576 -19.32 -18.93 -23.22
CA GLY A 576 -19.09 -18.77 -21.80
C GLY A 576 -20.01 -19.60 -20.92
N LYS A 577 -19.87 -19.48 -19.61
CA LYS A 577 -20.73 -20.13 -18.63
C LYS A 577 -21.33 -19.14 -17.65
N ILE A 578 -22.66 -19.16 -17.53
CA ILE A 578 -23.39 -18.45 -16.48
C ILE A 578 -23.89 -19.49 -15.47
N THR A 579 -23.40 -19.42 -14.24
CA THR A 579 -23.76 -20.31 -13.14
C THR A 579 -24.47 -19.53 -12.04
N ILE A 580 -25.64 -20.01 -11.62
CA ILE A 580 -26.41 -19.46 -10.51
C ILE A 580 -26.63 -20.60 -9.52
N LEU A 581 -26.08 -20.49 -8.32
CA LEU A 581 -26.09 -21.55 -7.31
C LEU A 581 -26.59 -21.03 -5.96
N ALA A 582 -27.70 -21.57 -5.49
CA ALA A 582 -28.17 -21.39 -4.11
C ALA A 582 -28.05 -22.69 -3.32
N THR A 583 -27.58 -22.58 -2.07
CA THR A 583 -27.31 -23.75 -1.22
C THR A 583 -28.07 -23.78 0.11
N GLY A 584 -28.65 -22.66 0.54
CA GLY A 584 -29.43 -22.58 1.78
C GLY A 584 -30.72 -23.41 1.70
N ASP A 585 -31.16 -24.05 2.79
CA ASP A 585 -32.28 -25.01 2.74
C ASP A 585 -33.61 -24.39 2.30
N ARG A 586 -34.07 -23.33 2.99
CA ARG A 586 -35.37 -22.68 2.79
C ARG A 586 -35.21 -21.32 2.09
N SER A 587 -34.57 -21.34 0.92
CA SER A 587 -34.34 -20.15 0.11
C SER A 587 -34.91 -20.25 -1.30
N SER A 588 -34.88 -19.13 -2.02
CA SER A 588 -35.28 -19.07 -3.42
C SER A 588 -34.22 -18.44 -4.33
N ILE A 589 -34.19 -18.93 -5.57
CA ILE A 589 -33.66 -18.22 -6.73
C ILE A 589 -34.84 -17.65 -7.50
N ASN A 590 -34.85 -16.35 -7.75
CA ASN A 590 -35.86 -15.70 -8.57
C ASN A 590 -35.20 -15.11 -9.82
N VAL A 591 -35.66 -15.50 -11.00
CA VAL A 591 -35.25 -14.93 -12.28
C VAL A 591 -36.46 -14.27 -12.90
N ASN A 592 -36.51 -12.94 -12.85
CA ASN A 592 -37.64 -12.17 -13.34
C ASN A 592 -37.20 -11.42 -14.60
N GLY A 593 -37.97 -11.51 -15.69
CA GLY A 593 -37.70 -10.77 -16.92
C GLY A 593 -38.78 -9.76 -17.27
N SER A 594 -38.41 -8.84 -18.15
CA SER A 594 -39.31 -7.88 -18.78
C SER A 594 -40.19 -8.51 -19.87
N GLY A 595 -39.82 -9.70 -20.36
CA GLY A 595 -40.42 -10.34 -21.53
C GLY A 595 -40.00 -9.71 -22.88
N GLN A 596 -39.12 -8.70 -22.87
CA GLN A 596 -38.69 -7.98 -24.08
C GLN A 596 -37.21 -8.17 -24.41
N THR A 597 -36.36 -8.35 -23.39
CA THR A 597 -34.91 -8.48 -23.54
C THR A 597 -34.42 -9.79 -22.91
N ASP A 598 -33.28 -10.29 -23.39
CA ASP A 598 -32.60 -11.42 -22.77
C ASP A 598 -32.25 -11.07 -21.32
N THR A 599 -32.78 -11.86 -20.39
CA THR A 599 -32.48 -11.75 -18.95
C THR A 599 -31.16 -12.46 -18.64
N ILE A 600 -30.95 -13.63 -19.25
CA ILE A 600 -29.70 -14.40 -19.13
C ILE A 600 -29.36 -14.94 -20.52
N ARG A 601 -28.15 -14.66 -21.00
CA ARG A 601 -27.69 -15.15 -22.30
C ARG A 601 -26.22 -15.58 -22.29
N ALA A 602 -25.97 -16.81 -22.69
CA ALA A 602 -24.63 -17.36 -22.91
C ALA A 602 -24.53 -17.94 -24.33
N ASP A 603 -24.17 -17.11 -25.32
CA ASP A 603 -24.08 -17.56 -26.72
C ASP A 603 -23.02 -18.66 -26.88
N LYS A 604 -23.36 -19.74 -27.60
CA LYS A 604 -22.53 -20.96 -27.75
C LYS A 604 -22.13 -21.61 -26.41
N GLY A 605 -22.78 -21.21 -25.31
CA GLY A 605 -22.35 -21.46 -23.95
C GLY A 605 -23.41 -22.12 -23.08
N THR A 606 -23.16 -22.20 -21.77
CA THR A 606 -24.06 -22.86 -20.82
C THR A 606 -24.67 -21.87 -19.84
N VAL A 607 -25.99 -21.97 -19.65
CA VAL A 607 -26.70 -21.40 -18.49
C VAL A 607 -27.05 -22.52 -17.52
N ASP A 608 -26.58 -22.42 -16.29
CA ASP A 608 -26.71 -23.45 -15.26
C ASP A 608 -27.27 -22.85 -13.96
N ILE A 609 -28.54 -23.12 -13.67
CA ILE A 609 -29.26 -22.59 -12.51
C ILE A 609 -29.56 -23.75 -11.55
N ARG A 610 -28.97 -23.75 -10.36
CA ARG A 610 -29.10 -24.84 -9.39
C ARG A 610 -29.50 -24.33 -8.01
N HIS A 611 -30.37 -25.09 -7.36
CA HIS A 611 -30.66 -24.95 -5.95
C HIS A 611 -30.49 -26.30 -5.26
N THR A 612 -29.62 -26.38 -4.25
CA THR A 612 -29.28 -27.65 -3.57
C THR A 612 -29.86 -27.77 -2.16
N GLY A 613 -30.40 -26.69 -1.60
CA GLY A 613 -31.15 -26.72 -0.34
C GLY A 613 -32.37 -27.67 -0.39
N GLY A 614 -32.65 -28.34 0.72
CA GLY A 614 -33.69 -29.38 0.83
C GLY A 614 -35.11 -28.90 0.52
N ASN A 615 -35.43 -27.64 0.80
CA ASN A 615 -36.70 -26.95 0.47
C ASN A 615 -36.47 -25.81 -0.54
N GLY A 616 -35.51 -26.01 -1.44
CA GLY A 616 -35.08 -24.99 -2.39
C GLY A 616 -36.08 -24.68 -3.47
N ASN A 617 -36.33 -23.39 -3.71
CA ASN A 617 -37.24 -22.93 -4.74
C ASN A 617 -36.49 -22.21 -5.87
N ILE A 618 -36.86 -22.47 -7.11
CA ILE A 618 -36.42 -21.70 -8.28
C ILE A 618 -37.68 -21.18 -8.98
N SER A 619 -37.76 -19.88 -9.21
CA SER A 619 -38.85 -19.24 -9.96
C SER A 619 -38.29 -18.55 -11.19
N ILE A 620 -38.81 -18.89 -12.36
CA ILE A 620 -38.50 -18.22 -13.63
C ILE A 620 -39.78 -17.53 -14.09
N ASN A 621 -39.83 -16.21 -14.04
CA ASN A 621 -41.03 -15.42 -14.26
C ASN A 621 -40.81 -14.46 -15.44
N ASN A 622 -41.50 -14.70 -16.56
CA ASN A 622 -41.43 -13.86 -17.76
C ASN A 622 -39.98 -13.57 -18.23
N ALA A 623 -39.06 -14.50 -17.97
CA ALA A 623 -37.65 -14.35 -18.28
C ALA A 623 -37.33 -14.93 -19.65
N ALA A 624 -36.39 -14.29 -20.36
CA ALA A 624 -35.75 -14.84 -21.54
C ALA A 624 -34.37 -15.40 -21.13
N VAL A 625 -34.24 -16.73 -21.16
CA VAL A 625 -33.01 -17.45 -20.82
C VAL A 625 -32.52 -18.17 -22.06
N ARG A 626 -31.31 -17.86 -22.51
CA ARG A 626 -30.75 -18.39 -23.75
C ARG A 626 -29.32 -18.91 -23.59
N GLY A 627 -29.02 -20.06 -24.22
CA GLY A 627 -27.66 -20.54 -24.40
C GLY A 627 -27.58 -21.68 -25.40
N ASP A 628 -26.41 -22.29 -25.57
CA ASP A 628 -26.31 -23.58 -26.25
C ASP A 628 -26.97 -24.67 -25.39
N VAL A 629 -26.62 -24.67 -24.11
CA VAL A 629 -27.18 -25.56 -23.10
C VAL A 629 -27.84 -24.74 -22.00
N VAL A 630 -29.10 -25.02 -21.70
CA VAL A 630 -29.83 -24.40 -20.58
C VAL A 630 -30.25 -25.49 -19.60
N LYS A 631 -29.83 -25.37 -18.35
CA LYS A 631 -30.14 -26.33 -17.27
C LYS A 631 -30.65 -25.61 -16.04
N VAL A 632 -31.76 -26.10 -15.50
CA VAL A 632 -32.38 -25.59 -14.27
C VAL A 632 -32.69 -26.77 -13.36
N GLY A 633 -32.17 -26.76 -12.14
CA GLY A 633 -32.25 -27.90 -11.22
C GLY A 633 -32.53 -27.52 -9.76
N ALA A 634 -33.70 -27.88 -9.24
CA ALA A 634 -34.05 -27.78 -7.82
C ALA A 634 -33.87 -29.17 -7.14
N PHE A 635 -32.70 -29.43 -6.58
CA PHE A 635 -32.27 -30.79 -6.19
C PHE A 635 -32.64 -31.22 -4.77
N GLY A 636 -33.19 -30.33 -3.95
CA GLY A 636 -33.66 -30.67 -2.61
C GLY A 636 -34.75 -31.75 -2.61
N ALA A 637 -34.92 -32.44 -1.48
CA ALA A 637 -35.97 -33.45 -1.31
C ALA A 637 -37.38 -32.90 -1.61
N ASN A 638 -37.62 -31.63 -1.29
CA ASN A 638 -38.83 -30.86 -1.60
C ASN A 638 -38.54 -29.72 -2.60
N GLY A 639 -37.54 -29.90 -3.47
CA GLY A 639 -37.13 -28.88 -4.44
C GLY A 639 -38.27 -28.52 -5.40
N SER A 640 -38.52 -27.22 -5.59
CA SER A 640 -39.60 -26.75 -6.46
C SER A 640 -39.04 -25.83 -7.55
N LEU A 641 -39.34 -26.14 -8.80
CA LEU A 641 -39.14 -25.25 -9.94
C LEU A 641 -40.50 -24.72 -10.42
N ILE A 642 -40.65 -23.41 -10.46
CA ILE A 642 -41.85 -22.71 -10.92
C ILE A 642 -41.50 -21.94 -12.20
N VAL A 643 -42.26 -22.20 -13.26
CA VAL A 643 -42.16 -21.48 -14.53
C VAL A 643 -43.42 -20.62 -14.68
N GLY A 644 -43.26 -19.33 -14.40
CA GLY A 644 -44.28 -18.28 -14.47
C GLY A 644 -44.28 -17.53 -15.80
N GLY A 645 -43.94 -18.20 -16.89
CA GLY A 645 -43.92 -17.65 -18.24
C GLY A 645 -42.53 -17.30 -18.76
N GLY A 646 -42.46 -16.77 -19.99
CA GLY A 646 -41.21 -16.41 -20.67
C GLY A 646 -40.71 -17.48 -21.64
N GLN A 647 -39.43 -17.38 -22.02
CA GLN A 647 -38.80 -18.25 -23.03
C GLN A 647 -37.50 -18.84 -22.49
N LEU A 648 -37.42 -20.17 -22.49
CA LEU A 648 -36.21 -20.91 -22.16
C LEU A 648 -35.71 -21.57 -23.45
N THR A 649 -34.59 -21.09 -23.97
CA THR A 649 -34.09 -21.43 -25.31
C THR A 649 -32.68 -22.00 -25.22
N ALA A 650 -32.52 -23.23 -25.67
CA ALA A 650 -31.24 -23.90 -25.84
C ALA A 650 -30.99 -24.17 -27.33
N ASP A 651 -29.81 -23.86 -27.85
CA ASP A 651 -29.46 -24.22 -29.23
C ASP A 651 -29.31 -25.76 -29.36
N THR A 652 -28.86 -26.45 -28.31
CA THR A 652 -28.79 -27.93 -28.26
C THR A 652 -29.75 -28.54 -27.24
N VAL A 653 -29.54 -28.31 -25.94
CA VAL A 653 -30.21 -29.09 -24.88
C VAL A 653 -30.80 -28.21 -23.78
N LEU A 654 -32.09 -28.45 -23.48
CA LEU A 654 -32.81 -27.84 -22.37
C LEU A 654 -33.14 -28.90 -21.31
N LYS A 655 -32.76 -28.67 -20.05
CA LYS A 655 -33.03 -29.59 -18.92
C LYS A 655 -33.69 -28.86 -17.75
N LEU A 656 -34.89 -29.30 -17.35
CA LEU A 656 -35.63 -28.83 -16.17
C LEU A 656 -35.77 -29.97 -15.16
N TYR A 657 -35.19 -29.82 -13.96
CA TYR A 657 -35.03 -30.92 -13.00
C TYR A 657 -35.54 -30.52 -11.60
N ALA A 658 -36.35 -31.38 -11.00
CA ALA A 658 -36.69 -31.38 -9.58
C ALA A 658 -36.84 -32.82 -9.06
N PRO A 659 -35.75 -33.62 -9.03
CA PRO A 659 -35.82 -35.07 -8.88
C PRO A 659 -35.99 -35.54 -7.42
N GLY A 660 -36.10 -34.63 -6.46
CA GLY A 660 -36.34 -34.97 -5.05
C GLY A 660 -37.61 -35.80 -4.86
N SER A 661 -37.71 -36.52 -3.74
CA SER A 661 -38.85 -37.41 -3.44
C SER A 661 -40.20 -36.69 -3.50
N ASN A 662 -40.24 -35.41 -3.13
CA ASN A 662 -41.39 -34.52 -3.25
C ASN A 662 -41.11 -33.35 -4.21
N GLY A 663 -40.14 -33.51 -5.11
CA GLY A 663 -39.72 -32.45 -6.01
C GLY A 663 -40.78 -32.17 -7.08
N THR A 664 -41.01 -30.89 -7.38
CA THR A 664 -42.06 -30.46 -8.30
C THR A 664 -41.55 -29.51 -9.37
N ILE A 665 -42.06 -29.67 -10.61
CA ILE A 665 -42.01 -28.64 -11.65
C ILE A 665 -43.44 -28.17 -11.91
N ASN A 666 -43.69 -26.87 -11.75
CA ASN A 666 -45.01 -26.26 -11.92
C ASN A 666 -44.97 -25.16 -13.00
N PHE A 667 -45.73 -25.35 -14.07
CA PHE A 667 -45.98 -24.32 -15.08
C PHE A 667 -47.26 -23.57 -14.73
N ILE A 668 -47.13 -22.29 -14.39
CA ILE A 668 -48.24 -21.48 -13.86
C ILE A 668 -48.68 -20.34 -14.79
N ALA A 669 -47.95 -20.12 -15.89
CA ALA A 669 -48.32 -19.22 -16.97
C ALA A 669 -47.72 -19.72 -18.29
N ASP A 670 -48.24 -19.23 -19.40
CA ASP A 670 -47.81 -19.63 -20.74
C ASP A 670 -46.31 -19.38 -20.95
N CYS A 671 -45.60 -20.41 -21.41
CA CYS A 671 -44.17 -20.34 -21.65
C CYS A 671 -43.76 -21.10 -22.90
N THR A 672 -42.60 -20.76 -23.44
CA THR A 672 -41.97 -21.47 -24.55
C THR A 672 -40.70 -22.17 -24.06
N LEU A 673 -40.59 -23.46 -24.37
CA LEU A 673 -39.39 -24.27 -24.17
C LEU A 673 -38.84 -24.65 -25.54
N THR A 674 -37.63 -24.20 -25.86
CA THR A 674 -36.99 -24.45 -27.16
C THR A 674 -35.68 -25.18 -26.94
N ALA A 675 -35.48 -26.28 -27.66
CA ALA A 675 -34.20 -26.98 -27.73
C ALA A 675 -33.98 -27.50 -29.16
N GLY A 676 -32.78 -27.34 -29.71
CA GLY A 676 -32.47 -27.88 -31.04
C GLY A 676 -32.43 -29.41 -31.09
N SER A 677 -31.98 -30.06 -30.02
CA SER A 677 -31.85 -31.52 -29.94
C SER A 677 -32.89 -32.19 -29.04
N GLN A 678 -33.03 -31.73 -27.79
CA GLN A 678 -33.92 -32.36 -26.79
C GLN A 678 -34.31 -31.40 -25.67
N SER A 679 -35.58 -31.41 -25.30
CA SER A 679 -36.07 -30.81 -24.05
C SER A 679 -36.40 -31.91 -23.05
N VAL A 680 -35.81 -31.86 -21.85
CA VAL A 680 -36.02 -32.85 -20.78
C VAL A 680 -36.67 -32.19 -19.57
N ILE A 681 -37.78 -32.74 -19.10
CA ILE A 681 -38.51 -32.31 -17.92
C ILE A 681 -38.56 -33.49 -16.95
N ALA A 682 -37.88 -33.40 -15.81
CA ALA A 682 -37.75 -34.51 -14.87
C ALA A 682 -38.03 -34.10 -13.42
N ALA A 683 -39.12 -34.57 -12.83
CA ALA A 683 -39.47 -34.25 -11.44
C ALA A 683 -40.27 -35.34 -10.74
N GLY A 684 -40.36 -35.29 -9.40
CA GLY A 684 -41.30 -36.14 -8.66
C GLY A 684 -42.74 -35.95 -9.13
N THR A 685 -43.14 -34.70 -9.37
CA THR A 685 -44.42 -34.31 -9.98
C THR A 685 -44.21 -33.19 -11.01
N VAL A 686 -44.86 -33.29 -12.17
CA VAL A 686 -44.92 -32.21 -13.17
C VAL A 686 -46.37 -31.75 -13.28
N SER A 687 -46.64 -30.46 -13.09
CA SER A 687 -47.99 -29.89 -13.20
C SER A 687 -48.02 -28.72 -14.17
N ILE A 688 -49.05 -28.67 -15.03
CA ILE A 688 -49.38 -27.51 -15.84
C ILE A 688 -50.71 -26.97 -15.33
N ALA A 689 -50.75 -25.71 -14.90
CA ALA A 689 -51.96 -25.12 -14.32
C ALA A 689 -53.10 -25.03 -15.34
N ASN A 690 -54.34 -24.91 -14.85
CA ASN A 690 -55.51 -24.82 -15.72
C ASN A 690 -55.38 -23.66 -16.71
N ASN A 691 -55.71 -23.94 -17.98
CA ASN A 691 -55.64 -23.00 -19.10
C ASN A 691 -54.22 -22.48 -19.42
N VAL A 692 -53.17 -23.12 -18.91
CA VAL A 692 -51.77 -22.80 -19.27
C VAL A 692 -51.31 -23.69 -20.42
N ILE A 693 -50.60 -23.07 -21.36
CA ILE A 693 -49.99 -23.72 -22.51
C ILE A 693 -48.46 -23.70 -22.37
N VAL A 694 -47.85 -24.88 -22.35
CA VAL A 694 -46.40 -25.04 -22.47
C VAL A 694 -46.07 -25.35 -23.93
N THR A 695 -45.53 -24.37 -24.65
CA THR A 695 -45.19 -24.52 -26.07
C THR A 695 -43.81 -25.12 -26.22
N ILE A 696 -43.70 -26.27 -26.88
CA ILE A 696 -42.40 -26.85 -27.27
C ILE A 696 -42.05 -26.34 -28.66
N GLY A 697 -41.11 -25.40 -28.72
CA GLY A 697 -40.72 -24.67 -29.94
C GLY A 697 -39.74 -25.42 -30.85
N GLY A 698 -39.13 -26.51 -30.38
CA GLY A 698 -38.21 -27.33 -31.16
C GLY A 698 -38.91 -28.32 -32.10
N ALA A 699 -38.14 -29.01 -32.96
CA ALA A 699 -38.68 -30.00 -33.89
C ALA A 699 -39.09 -31.33 -33.22
N LYS A 700 -38.61 -31.60 -31.99
CA LYS A 700 -38.90 -32.83 -31.25
C LYS A 700 -39.82 -32.56 -30.05
N PRO A 701 -40.72 -33.51 -29.71
CA PRO A 701 -41.47 -33.46 -28.46
C PRO A 701 -40.55 -33.42 -27.23
N ALA A 702 -41.03 -32.86 -26.12
CA ALA A 702 -40.31 -32.91 -24.85
C ALA A 702 -40.39 -34.31 -24.22
N ASP A 703 -39.29 -34.74 -23.59
CA ASP A 703 -39.27 -35.95 -22.78
C ASP A 703 -39.61 -35.64 -21.32
N VAL A 704 -40.65 -36.31 -20.82
CA VAL A 704 -41.18 -36.07 -19.47
C VAL A 704 -40.92 -37.30 -18.60
N TYR A 705 -40.27 -37.08 -17.45
CA TYR A 705 -39.95 -38.12 -16.47
C TYR A 705 -40.60 -37.76 -15.13
N THR A 706 -41.47 -38.64 -14.62
CA THR A 706 -42.24 -38.39 -13.38
C THR A 706 -42.22 -39.54 -12.39
N GLY A 707 -42.54 -39.25 -11.13
CA GLY A 707 -42.94 -40.30 -10.18
C GLY A 707 -44.25 -40.97 -10.61
N PHE A 708 -44.50 -42.18 -10.11
CA PHE A 708 -45.73 -42.93 -10.39
C PHE A 708 -46.43 -43.29 -9.08
N THR A 709 -47.74 -43.06 -9.02
CA THR A 709 -48.59 -43.45 -7.90
C THR A 709 -49.61 -44.47 -8.40
N ASN A 710 -49.57 -45.70 -7.88
CA ASN A 710 -50.45 -46.81 -8.31
C ASN A 710 -50.48 -47.03 -9.84
N GLY A 711 -49.33 -46.88 -10.50
CA GLY A 711 -49.21 -47.05 -11.96
C GLY A 711 -49.66 -45.84 -12.80
N THR A 712 -50.16 -44.78 -12.18
CA THR A 712 -50.47 -43.50 -12.86
C THR A 712 -49.30 -42.54 -12.73
N PRO A 713 -48.84 -41.89 -13.82
CA PRO A 713 -47.79 -40.89 -13.74
C PRO A 713 -48.27 -39.65 -12.96
N ASN A 714 -47.38 -39.08 -12.14
CA ASN A 714 -47.59 -37.81 -11.44
C ASN A 714 -47.40 -36.62 -12.42
N ALA A 715 -48.08 -36.69 -13.55
CA ALA A 715 -48.04 -35.76 -14.68
C ALA A 715 -49.41 -35.06 -14.79
N ASN A 716 -49.57 -33.97 -14.03
CA ASN A 716 -50.84 -33.25 -13.85
C ASN A 716 -51.06 -32.25 -14.99
N TYR A 717 -51.52 -32.78 -16.13
CA TYR A 717 -51.92 -32.02 -17.33
C TYR A 717 -52.80 -32.90 -18.23
N THR A 718 -53.46 -32.27 -19.20
CA THR A 718 -54.29 -32.91 -20.22
C THR A 718 -53.47 -33.20 -21.49
N GLY A 719 -53.74 -34.35 -22.13
CA GLY A 719 -53.06 -34.77 -23.35
C GLY A 719 -51.67 -35.38 -23.10
N TYR A 720 -51.05 -35.93 -24.16
CA TYR A 720 -49.65 -36.40 -24.16
C TYR A 720 -49.27 -37.35 -23.00
N GLY A 721 -50.21 -38.21 -22.57
CA GLY A 721 -49.99 -39.16 -21.46
C GLY A 721 -50.10 -38.58 -20.05
N GLY A 722 -50.54 -37.33 -19.89
CA GLY A 722 -50.90 -36.74 -18.60
C GLY A 722 -52.14 -37.39 -17.99
N ASN A 723 -52.32 -37.24 -16.67
CA ASN A 723 -53.40 -37.86 -15.92
C ASN A 723 -54.73 -37.09 -15.95
N GLY A 724 -54.80 -35.95 -16.65
CA GLY A 724 -56.02 -35.17 -16.86
C GLY A 724 -56.54 -34.40 -15.64
N THR A 725 -55.75 -34.28 -14.56
CA THR A 725 -56.15 -33.58 -13.33
C THR A 725 -56.24 -32.06 -13.49
N THR A 726 -55.60 -31.49 -14.50
CA THR A 726 -55.70 -30.06 -14.88
C THR A 726 -55.99 -29.93 -16.37
N THR A 727 -56.54 -28.77 -16.78
CA THR A 727 -56.79 -28.45 -18.19
C THR A 727 -55.57 -27.89 -18.93
N GLY A 728 -54.45 -27.68 -18.25
CA GLY A 728 -53.19 -27.28 -18.87
C GLY A 728 -52.66 -28.33 -19.84
N THR A 729 -51.94 -27.93 -20.88
CA THR A 729 -51.46 -28.85 -21.94
C THR A 729 -50.11 -28.40 -22.51
N PHE A 730 -49.43 -29.33 -23.17
CA PHE A 730 -48.36 -29.01 -24.12
C PHE A 730 -48.94 -28.58 -25.48
N ALA A 731 -48.18 -27.77 -26.21
CA ALA A 731 -48.43 -27.37 -27.60
C ALA A 731 -47.12 -27.40 -28.43
N GLY A 732 -47.19 -27.00 -29.70
CA GLY A 732 -46.05 -27.09 -30.63
C GLY A 732 -45.72 -28.54 -30.96
N ALA A 733 -44.47 -28.97 -30.77
CA ALA A 733 -44.10 -30.37 -30.94
C ALA A 733 -44.69 -31.30 -29.85
N GLY A 734 -45.27 -30.75 -28.78
CA GLY A 734 -45.91 -31.53 -27.72
C GLY A 734 -44.91 -32.26 -26.82
N ALA A 735 -45.38 -33.30 -26.12
CA ALA A 735 -44.55 -34.12 -25.23
C ALA A 735 -44.72 -35.62 -25.53
N ASN A 736 -43.68 -36.41 -25.25
CA ASN A 736 -43.79 -37.86 -25.22
C ASN A 736 -44.55 -38.33 -23.96
N PRO A 737 -45.20 -39.51 -23.97
CA PRO A 737 -45.81 -40.08 -22.77
C PRO A 737 -44.81 -40.14 -21.60
N PRO A 738 -45.22 -39.80 -20.37
CA PRO A 738 -44.31 -39.79 -19.22
C PRO A 738 -43.63 -41.15 -18.97
N LEU A 739 -42.33 -41.11 -18.73
CA LEU A 739 -41.53 -42.26 -18.30
C LEU A 739 -41.22 -42.21 -16.79
N PRO A 740 -40.85 -43.34 -16.16
CA PRO A 740 -40.43 -43.38 -14.77
C PRO A 740 -39.26 -42.42 -14.50
N LEU A 741 -39.32 -41.68 -13.38
CA LEU A 741 -38.27 -40.72 -12.99
C LEU A 741 -36.87 -41.35 -12.86
N ALA A 742 -36.80 -42.64 -12.55
CA ALA A 742 -35.54 -43.39 -12.45
C ALA A 742 -34.81 -43.50 -13.80
N ASP A 743 -35.54 -43.43 -14.91
CA ASP A 743 -35.01 -43.60 -16.27
C ASP A 743 -34.54 -42.26 -16.89
N ARG A 744 -34.65 -41.17 -16.13
CA ARG A 744 -34.25 -39.84 -16.60
C ARG A 744 -32.75 -39.81 -16.98
N PRO A 745 -32.36 -39.06 -18.01
CA PRO A 745 -30.96 -38.78 -18.29
C PRO A 745 -30.23 -38.11 -17.11
N ALA A 746 -28.90 -38.17 -17.10
CA ALA A 746 -28.12 -37.42 -16.13
C ALA A 746 -28.25 -35.90 -16.36
N PHE A 747 -28.39 -35.12 -15.28
CA PHE A 747 -28.44 -33.65 -15.35
C PHE A 747 -27.16 -33.08 -15.97
N ASP A 748 -26.01 -33.54 -15.48
CA ASP A 748 -24.68 -33.16 -15.95
C ASP A 748 -24.20 -33.95 -17.17
N GLY A 749 -25.00 -34.92 -17.65
CA GLY A 749 -24.71 -35.60 -18.92
C GLY A 749 -24.67 -34.59 -20.07
N GLY A 750 -23.79 -34.86 -21.04
CA GLY A 750 -23.75 -34.15 -22.32
C GLY A 750 -25.04 -34.32 -23.12
N PRO A 751 -25.15 -33.64 -24.29
CA PRO A 751 -26.14 -33.99 -25.30
C PRO A 751 -26.07 -35.47 -25.71
#